data_AF-A0A6M0FJ88-F1
#
_entry.id   AF-A0A6M0FJ88-F1
#
_cell.length_a   1.000
_cell.length_b   1.000
_cell.length_c   1.000
_cell.angle_alpha   90.00
_cell.angle_beta   90.00
_cell.angle_gamma   90.00
#
_symmetry.space_group_name_H-M   'P 1'
#
loop_
_entity.id
_entity.type
_entity.pdbx_description
1 polymer ?
#
loop_
_entity_poly.entity_id
_entity_poly.type
_entity_poly.pdbx_seq_one_letter_code
_entity_poly.pdbx_strand_id
1 'polypeptide(L)'
;MKATLDLGELNVIARFIRSGNVVFDVGAYIGQWTDEVLKCGGDRLNIHTFEPHPQNHQKLVGNLAQEISLGQVVSNNFALSNSEEIKILYDYQDTRFLNTLYRRNSEDEKLFHMGTPRQFPILLTTLDAYCQRWQIKRINFLKIDVEGSELDVLKGATFLLQSGKIDYLQFEYGNTFKDAGISLKAVFEFLQQYRYSLFKILPNKLDYKPEFLPADEDWQWCNFLAVNERFVSGVLGQFPQMFDLAKLCSQNSIQPRGVIHIGAYEGEEIQAYREMGMAKVLFVEANPQVFDRLQKKMAGMPEVRVANYALCERNGLVDLHIAANEQSSSILSPKDDSDQSIYTREISKVTVEAKTLDSLLAELELPPEDFNLLNIDIQGAELLALQGATNALQFVDGINIEVNYEEIYQGCPLIDDIDEFLEKVGFDRVATTTPYHHSWGDAFYVKKPTIIMSTLGKNGGFANQLFQYGFLKIYAKEHNLRVETPEWIGKKIFGLDDPLIRRQLPVIPENIESNVSISNIVNSPKTLSNVDFWGYFQYHTAYYAKHQEYWRSLFQPVEEIQGKMQVAWEGLRAKGNTIVAIHLRLGDYFYISPHWIAPWEWYGEWLRGFWETLEDPILYVASDDVEKVLGCFAQYQPITAQDLGVELPEAEFYPDFYVLSHADAVAISNSTFSFAASMLNQQGKFFCRPHFPSQKLISFDPWNSLPLFR
;
A
#
# COMPACT_ATOMS: atom_id res chain seq x y z
N MET A 1 11.40 -3.14 -39.18
CA MET A 1 10.42 -4.16 -39.60
C MET A 1 9.86 -4.79 -38.33
N LYS A 2 8.82 -4.21 -37.69
CA LYS A 2 8.00 -4.88 -36.66
C LYS A 2 6.72 -5.28 -37.41
N ALA A 3 6.76 -6.40 -38.14
CA ALA A 3 5.69 -6.78 -39.09
C ALA A 3 5.08 -8.17 -38.83
N THR A 4 5.60 -8.90 -37.84
CA THR A 4 5.07 -10.19 -37.41
C THR A 4 5.52 -10.43 -35.98
N LEU A 5 4.60 -10.90 -35.14
CA LEU A 5 4.90 -11.38 -33.78
C LEU A 5 5.94 -12.50 -33.87
N ASP A 6 6.83 -12.56 -32.88
CA ASP A 6 7.81 -13.64 -32.85
C ASP A 6 7.15 -14.98 -32.48
N LEU A 7 7.78 -16.09 -32.89
CA LEU A 7 7.25 -17.43 -32.66
C LEU A 7 7.08 -17.76 -31.17
N GLY A 8 7.92 -17.19 -30.30
CA GLY A 8 7.85 -17.36 -28.87
C GLY A 8 6.59 -16.72 -28.28
N GLU A 9 6.25 -15.50 -28.70
CA GLU A 9 5.01 -14.82 -28.30
C GLU A 9 3.77 -15.62 -28.71
N LEU A 10 3.72 -16.10 -29.96
CA LEU A 10 2.61 -16.95 -30.43
C LEU A 10 2.46 -18.22 -29.60
N ASN A 11 3.58 -18.85 -29.23
CA ASN A 11 3.57 -20.03 -28.35
C ASN A 11 3.07 -19.70 -26.93
N VAL A 12 3.39 -18.51 -26.40
CA VAL A 12 2.90 -18.04 -25.10
C VAL A 12 1.38 -17.81 -25.15
N ILE A 13 0.88 -17.09 -26.16
CA ILE A 13 -0.56 -16.89 -26.38
C ILE A 13 -1.28 -18.24 -26.42
N ALA A 14 -0.82 -19.15 -27.27
CA ALA A 14 -1.45 -20.47 -27.45
C ALA A 14 -1.35 -21.36 -26.20
N ARG A 15 -0.37 -21.14 -25.32
CA ARG A 15 -0.18 -21.95 -24.10
C ARG A 15 -0.96 -21.43 -22.90
N PHE A 16 -1.09 -20.11 -22.73
CA PHE A 16 -1.57 -19.52 -21.48
C PHE A 16 -2.90 -18.78 -21.58
N ILE A 17 -3.36 -18.47 -22.79
CA ILE A 17 -4.65 -17.82 -22.98
C ILE A 17 -5.70 -18.87 -23.37
N ARG A 18 -6.84 -18.84 -22.68
CA ARG A 18 -7.95 -19.79 -22.78
C ARG A 18 -9.29 -19.06 -22.80
N SER A 19 -10.32 -19.76 -23.27
CA SER A 19 -11.68 -19.23 -23.28
C SER A 19 -12.12 -18.91 -21.84
N GLY A 20 -12.76 -17.76 -21.64
CA GLY A 20 -13.15 -17.25 -20.33
C GLY A 20 -12.10 -16.34 -19.67
N ASN A 21 -10.91 -16.20 -20.25
CA ASN A 21 -9.86 -15.35 -19.69
C ASN A 21 -10.15 -13.86 -19.86
N VAL A 22 -9.72 -13.11 -18.85
CA VAL A 22 -9.57 -11.65 -18.90
C VAL A 22 -8.13 -11.33 -19.34
N VAL A 23 -7.98 -10.65 -20.48
CA VAL A 23 -6.68 -10.36 -21.10
C VAL A 23 -6.49 -8.86 -21.26
N PHE A 24 -5.30 -8.36 -20.93
CA PHE A 24 -4.95 -6.94 -21.05
C PHE A 24 -3.82 -6.78 -22.06
N ASP A 25 -3.99 -5.88 -23.02
CA ASP A 25 -2.98 -5.48 -24.02
C ASP A 25 -2.63 -4.00 -23.81
N VAL A 26 -1.56 -3.73 -23.06
CA VAL A 26 -1.12 -2.38 -22.69
C VAL A 26 -0.05 -1.93 -23.68
N GLY A 27 -0.36 -0.88 -24.46
CA GLY A 27 0.43 -0.49 -25.62
C GLY A 27 0.00 -1.21 -26.90
N ALA A 28 -1.32 -1.37 -27.09
CA ALA A 28 -1.90 -2.22 -28.12
C ALA A 28 -1.65 -1.74 -29.57
N TYR A 29 -1.17 -0.50 -29.77
CA TYR A 29 -0.90 0.11 -31.07
C TYR A 29 -2.11 0.08 -32.01
N ILE A 30 -2.12 -0.83 -33.00
CA ILE A 30 -3.25 -1.02 -33.94
C ILE A 30 -3.95 -2.37 -33.76
N GLY A 31 -3.68 -3.08 -32.66
CA GLY A 31 -4.38 -4.31 -32.26
C GLY A 31 -3.79 -5.61 -32.81
N GLN A 32 -2.55 -5.63 -33.30
CA GLN A 32 -1.97 -6.83 -33.94
C GLN A 32 -1.79 -8.01 -32.96
N TRP A 33 -1.34 -7.73 -31.73
CA TRP A 33 -1.21 -8.77 -30.70
C TRP A 33 -2.59 -9.27 -30.26
N THR A 34 -3.52 -8.36 -30.01
CA THR A 34 -4.92 -8.68 -29.69
C THR A 34 -5.59 -9.56 -30.76
N ASP A 35 -5.34 -9.30 -32.05
CA ASP A 35 -5.86 -10.12 -33.16
C ASP A 35 -5.37 -11.59 -33.10
N GLU A 36 -4.10 -11.83 -32.76
CA GLU A 36 -3.61 -13.21 -32.56
C GLU A 36 -4.20 -13.86 -31.31
N VAL A 37 -4.41 -13.09 -30.24
CA VAL A 37 -5.11 -13.58 -29.04
C VAL A 37 -6.52 -14.04 -29.36
N LEU A 38 -7.27 -13.26 -30.15
CA LEU A 38 -8.63 -13.60 -30.57
C LEU A 38 -8.67 -14.88 -31.42
N LYS A 39 -7.66 -15.11 -32.28
CA LYS A 39 -7.55 -16.34 -33.10
C LYS A 39 -7.27 -17.59 -32.27
N CYS A 40 -6.54 -17.45 -31.16
CA CYS A 40 -6.05 -18.60 -30.38
C CYS A 40 -6.80 -18.84 -29.06
N GLY A 41 -7.36 -17.81 -28.44
CA GLY A 41 -7.87 -17.87 -27.07
C GLY A 41 -9.34 -18.34 -26.93
N GLY A 42 -10.06 -18.55 -28.04
CA GLY A 42 -11.43 -19.08 -28.05
C GLY A 42 -12.54 -18.03 -27.88
N ASP A 43 -13.80 -18.48 -27.83
CA ASP A 43 -14.97 -17.63 -28.12
C ASP A 43 -15.44 -16.70 -26.97
N ARG A 44 -14.90 -16.85 -25.75
CA ARG A 44 -15.36 -16.12 -24.55
C ARG A 44 -14.23 -15.35 -23.86
N LEU A 45 -13.43 -14.61 -24.63
CA LEU A 45 -12.42 -13.71 -24.06
C LEU A 45 -13.06 -12.38 -23.64
N ASN A 46 -12.51 -11.79 -22.58
CA ASN A 46 -12.76 -10.39 -22.22
C ASN A 46 -11.44 -9.63 -22.30
N ILE A 47 -11.24 -8.86 -23.38
CA ILE A 47 -9.97 -8.21 -23.70
C ILE A 47 -10.07 -6.70 -23.45
N HIS A 48 -9.11 -6.15 -22.70
CA HIS A 48 -8.98 -4.72 -22.48
C HIS A 48 -7.71 -4.20 -23.18
N THR A 49 -7.86 -3.30 -24.14
CA THR A 49 -6.75 -2.70 -24.89
C THR A 49 -6.51 -1.25 -24.44
N PHE A 50 -5.25 -0.85 -24.36
CA PHE A 50 -4.85 0.51 -23.98
C PHE A 50 -3.90 1.08 -25.02
N GLU A 51 -4.34 2.14 -25.71
CA GLU A 51 -3.53 2.87 -26.69
C GLU A 51 -3.78 4.38 -26.54
N PRO A 52 -2.82 5.14 -25.99
CA PRO A 52 -3.01 6.56 -25.72
C PRO A 52 -2.97 7.43 -26.99
N HIS A 53 -2.28 7.02 -28.07
CA HIS A 53 -2.15 7.86 -29.26
C HIS A 53 -3.46 7.86 -30.06
N PRO A 54 -4.15 9.00 -30.24
CA PRO A 54 -5.50 9.04 -30.79
C PRO A 54 -5.64 8.42 -32.19
N GLN A 55 -4.63 8.61 -33.06
CA GLN A 55 -4.67 8.06 -34.42
C GLN A 55 -4.40 6.55 -34.47
N ASN A 56 -3.63 6.02 -33.51
CA ASN A 56 -3.38 4.57 -33.43
C ASN A 56 -4.61 3.90 -32.84
N HIS A 57 -5.17 4.47 -31.77
CA HIS A 57 -6.42 4.02 -31.17
C HIS A 57 -7.57 4.01 -32.18
N GLN A 58 -7.70 5.04 -33.02
CA GLN A 58 -8.73 5.05 -34.07
C GLN A 58 -8.56 3.89 -35.07
N LYS A 59 -7.32 3.54 -35.44
CA LYS A 59 -7.05 2.38 -36.30
C LYS A 59 -7.32 1.06 -35.57
N LEU A 60 -6.93 0.95 -34.30
CA LEU A 60 -7.21 -0.21 -33.45
C LEU A 60 -8.72 -0.48 -33.39
N VAL A 61 -9.53 0.54 -33.08
CA VAL A 61 -11.00 0.44 -33.06
C VAL A 61 -11.55 0.02 -34.42
N GLY A 62 -10.98 0.52 -35.52
CA GLY A 62 -11.36 0.10 -36.87
C GLY A 62 -11.02 -1.36 -37.19
N ASN A 63 -9.84 -1.83 -36.74
CA ASN A 63 -9.37 -3.19 -36.97
C ASN A 63 -10.16 -4.23 -36.15
N LEU A 64 -10.57 -3.87 -34.93
CA LEU A 64 -11.27 -4.75 -33.98
C LEU A 64 -12.77 -4.41 -33.85
N ALA A 65 -13.35 -3.76 -34.86
CA ALA A 65 -14.71 -3.21 -34.78
C ALA A 65 -15.76 -4.29 -34.50
N GLN A 66 -15.57 -5.49 -35.05
CA GLN A 66 -16.48 -6.61 -34.85
C GLN A 66 -16.48 -7.07 -33.39
N GLU A 67 -15.30 -7.31 -32.82
CA GLU A 67 -15.13 -7.85 -31.48
C GLU A 67 -15.53 -6.83 -30.41
N ILE A 68 -15.30 -5.54 -30.67
CA ILE A 68 -15.83 -4.45 -29.85
C ILE A 68 -17.37 -4.45 -29.87
N SER A 69 -17.99 -4.62 -31.04
CA SER A 69 -19.46 -4.65 -31.15
C SER A 69 -20.08 -5.86 -30.44
N LEU A 70 -19.35 -6.97 -30.36
CA LEU A 70 -19.74 -8.18 -29.62
C LEU A 70 -19.50 -8.07 -28.11
N GLY A 71 -18.84 -7.01 -27.64
CA GLY A 71 -18.47 -6.83 -26.24
C GLY A 71 -17.32 -7.72 -25.77
N GLN A 72 -16.57 -8.34 -26.70
CA GLN A 72 -15.39 -9.14 -26.38
C GLN A 72 -14.14 -8.27 -26.14
N VAL A 73 -14.09 -7.08 -26.75
CA VAL A 73 -12.97 -6.14 -26.62
C VAL A 73 -13.47 -4.79 -26.11
N VAL A 74 -12.84 -4.29 -25.05
CA VAL A 74 -12.98 -2.91 -24.54
C VAL A 74 -11.72 -2.14 -24.93
N SER A 75 -11.88 -1.04 -25.69
CA SER A 75 -10.77 -0.21 -26.12
C SER A 75 -10.71 1.11 -25.37
N ASN A 76 -9.52 1.45 -24.87
CA ASN A 76 -9.27 2.60 -24.01
C ASN A 76 -8.23 3.55 -24.64
N ASN A 77 -8.59 4.84 -24.78
CA ASN A 77 -7.68 5.88 -25.30
C ASN A 77 -7.00 6.67 -24.17
N PHE A 78 -6.28 5.97 -23.30
CA PHE A 78 -5.44 6.54 -22.25
C PHE A 78 -4.31 5.56 -21.93
N ALA A 79 -3.28 6.02 -21.22
CA ALA A 79 -2.15 5.19 -20.83
C ALA A 79 -2.27 4.71 -19.38
N LEU A 80 -1.66 3.57 -19.10
CA LEU A 80 -1.47 3.08 -17.75
C LEU A 80 -0.12 3.53 -17.22
N SER A 81 -0.05 3.90 -15.94
CA SER A 81 1.16 4.36 -15.25
C SER A 81 1.03 4.15 -13.74
N ASN A 82 1.93 4.76 -12.95
CA ASN A 82 1.97 4.65 -11.49
C ASN A 82 1.12 5.72 -10.75
N SER A 83 0.45 6.61 -11.48
CA SER A 83 -0.37 7.69 -10.93
C SER A 83 -1.47 8.12 -11.92
N GLU A 84 -2.47 8.87 -11.42
CA GLU A 84 -3.53 9.46 -12.22
C GLU A 84 -3.22 10.94 -12.51
N GLU A 85 -2.81 11.26 -13.72
CA GLU A 85 -2.42 12.62 -14.12
C GLU A 85 -2.57 12.84 -15.63
N ILE A 86 -2.35 14.09 -16.09
CA ILE A 86 -2.20 14.40 -17.51
C ILE A 86 -0.71 14.58 -17.81
N LYS A 87 -0.20 13.86 -18.81
CA LYS A 87 1.21 13.94 -19.23
C LYS A 87 1.34 14.14 -20.73
N ILE A 88 2.50 14.62 -21.17
CA ILE A 88 2.82 14.78 -22.60
C ILE A 88 3.41 13.48 -23.15
N LEU A 89 2.79 12.96 -24.21
CA LEU A 89 3.32 11.88 -25.05
C LEU A 89 4.13 12.47 -26.21
N TYR A 90 5.29 11.89 -26.51
CA TYR A 90 6.15 12.28 -27.62
C TYR A 90 6.00 11.30 -28.81
N ASP A 91 5.65 11.81 -29.99
CA ASP A 91 5.50 11.06 -31.25
C ASP A 91 6.64 11.40 -32.23
N TYR A 92 7.51 10.43 -32.47
CA TYR A 92 8.64 10.53 -33.41
C TYR A 92 8.25 9.94 -34.78
N GLN A 93 7.70 10.79 -35.65
CA GLN A 93 7.00 10.41 -36.90
C GLN A 93 7.76 9.49 -37.86
N ASP A 94 9.10 9.55 -37.89
CA ASP A 94 9.95 8.79 -38.81
C ASP A 94 10.28 7.37 -38.29
N THR A 95 9.94 7.07 -37.04
CA THR A 95 10.08 5.76 -36.40
C THR A 95 8.73 5.33 -35.84
N ARG A 96 7.92 4.68 -36.68
CA ARG A 96 6.48 4.36 -36.48
C ARG A 96 6.11 3.48 -35.26
N PHE A 97 7.02 3.27 -34.31
CA PHE A 97 6.87 2.38 -33.16
C PHE A 97 7.48 2.95 -31.86
N LEU A 98 7.74 4.26 -31.76
CA LEU A 98 8.48 4.85 -30.62
C LEU A 98 7.71 5.98 -29.94
N ASN A 99 6.41 5.79 -29.71
CA ASN A 99 5.64 6.69 -28.85
C ASN A 99 6.04 6.44 -27.41
N THR A 100 6.54 7.46 -26.72
CA THR A 100 7.06 7.29 -25.36
C THR A 100 6.75 8.48 -24.47
N LEU A 101 6.63 8.23 -23.16
CA LEU A 101 6.52 9.27 -22.12
C LEU A 101 7.88 9.93 -21.82
N TYR A 102 8.98 9.32 -22.29
CA TYR A 102 10.34 9.75 -22.01
C TYR A 102 10.95 10.42 -23.25
N ARG A 103 11.32 11.69 -23.13
CA ARG A 103 12.01 12.37 -24.23
C ARG A 103 13.43 11.82 -24.35
N ARG A 104 13.82 11.40 -25.56
CA ARG A 104 15.20 10.99 -25.84
C ARG A 104 16.18 12.14 -25.63
N ASN A 105 17.42 11.81 -25.25
CA ASN A 105 18.45 12.82 -25.10
C ASN A 105 18.75 13.51 -26.45
N SER A 106 19.14 14.79 -26.40
CA SER A 106 19.32 15.60 -27.60
C SER A 106 20.52 15.21 -28.47
N GLU A 107 21.42 14.36 -27.96
CA GLU A 107 22.57 13.86 -28.72
C GLU A 107 22.16 12.68 -29.61
N ASP A 108 21.34 11.76 -29.11
CA ASP A 108 20.76 10.65 -29.87
C ASP A 108 19.76 11.16 -30.92
N GLU A 109 18.93 12.16 -30.59
CA GLU A 109 18.03 12.82 -31.57
C GLU A 109 18.83 13.34 -32.79
N LYS A 110 20.04 13.88 -32.56
CA LYS A 110 20.94 14.36 -33.62
C LYS A 110 21.68 13.23 -34.34
N LEU A 111 22.14 12.21 -33.60
CA LEU A 111 22.91 11.10 -34.14
C LEU A 111 22.09 10.23 -35.11
N PHE A 112 20.79 10.07 -34.82
CA PHE A 112 19.87 9.25 -35.61
C PHE A 112 19.01 10.05 -36.60
N HIS A 113 19.30 11.34 -36.81
CA HIS A 113 18.53 12.24 -37.68
C HIS A 113 17.01 12.27 -37.37
N MET A 114 16.63 12.13 -36.09
CA MET A 114 15.23 12.13 -35.69
C MET A 114 14.71 13.58 -35.65
N GLY A 115 13.59 13.84 -36.32
CA GLY A 115 12.91 15.15 -36.25
C GLY A 115 12.40 15.48 -34.84
N THR A 116 12.04 16.75 -34.60
CA THR A 116 11.40 17.16 -33.34
C THR A 116 10.07 16.41 -33.15
N PRO A 117 9.85 15.72 -32.01
CA PRO A 117 8.65 14.94 -31.80
C PRO A 117 7.41 15.83 -31.69
N ARG A 118 6.27 15.33 -32.16
CA ARG A 118 4.97 15.93 -31.84
C ARG A 118 4.62 15.64 -30.39
N GLN A 119 3.90 16.56 -29.75
CA GLN A 119 3.51 16.46 -28.34
C GLN A 119 1.99 16.43 -28.22
N PHE A 120 1.47 15.47 -27.47
CA PHE A 120 0.04 15.33 -27.22
C PHE A 120 -0.23 15.12 -25.72
N PRO A 121 -1.14 15.87 -25.09
CA PRO A 121 -1.56 15.59 -23.73
C PRO A 121 -2.37 14.28 -23.73
N ILE A 122 -2.03 13.38 -22.81
CA ILE A 122 -2.70 12.10 -22.61
C ILE A 122 -3.06 11.93 -21.14
N LEU A 123 -4.17 11.22 -20.90
CA LEU A 123 -4.60 10.83 -19.56
C LEU A 123 -3.81 9.59 -19.13
N LEU A 124 -3.36 9.60 -17.88
CA LEU A 124 -2.77 8.46 -17.18
C LEU A 124 -3.73 7.97 -16.09
N THR A 125 -3.81 6.65 -15.90
CA THR A 125 -4.45 6.01 -14.75
C THR A 125 -3.59 4.84 -14.28
N THR A 126 -3.81 4.33 -13.08
CA THR A 126 -3.19 3.08 -12.62
C THR A 126 -4.01 1.86 -13.05
N LEU A 127 -3.36 0.70 -13.15
CA LEU A 127 -4.03 -0.57 -13.43
C LEU A 127 -4.97 -0.96 -12.29
N ASP A 128 -4.54 -0.73 -11.03
CA ASP A 128 -5.36 -0.94 -9.84
C ASP A 128 -6.66 -0.10 -9.89
N ALA A 129 -6.57 1.20 -10.19
CA ALA A 129 -7.74 2.07 -10.29
C ALA A 129 -8.67 1.67 -11.45
N TYR A 130 -8.10 1.25 -12.58
CA TYR A 130 -8.89 0.74 -13.71
C TYR A 130 -9.67 -0.51 -13.32
N CYS A 131 -9.00 -1.53 -12.78
CA CYS A 131 -9.64 -2.78 -12.37
C CYS A 131 -10.71 -2.55 -11.30
N GLN A 132 -10.48 -1.62 -10.36
CA GLN A 132 -11.48 -1.23 -9.36
C GLN A 132 -12.73 -0.62 -10.01
N ARG A 133 -12.57 0.34 -10.94
CA ARG A 133 -13.70 0.99 -11.63
C ARG A 133 -14.52 0.01 -12.46
N TRP A 134 -13.85 -0.93 -13.12
CA TRP A 134 -14.47 -1.93 -13.98
C TRP A 134 -14.86 -3.22 -13.26
N GLN A 135 -14.64 -3.30 -11.94
CA GLN A 135 -14.91 -4.48 -11.11
C GLN A 135 -14.23 -5.75 -11.63
N ILE A 136 -13.01 -5.60 -12.17
CA ILE A 136 -12.20 -6.69 -12.69
C ILE A 136 -11.43 -7.31 -11.52
N LYS A 137 -11.81 -8.54 -11.16
CA LYS A 137 -11.25 -9.24 -10.00
C LYS A 137 -9.90 -9.91 -10.26
N ARG A 138 -9.63 -10.31 -11.50
CA ARG A 138 -8.43 -11.04 -11.89
C ARG A 138 -8.09 -10.76 -13.36
N ILE A 139 -6.80 -10.68 -13.65
CA ILE A 139 -6.24 -10.61 -15.00
C ILE A 139 -5.53 -11.94 -15.24
N ASN A 140 -6.02 -12.74 -16.19
CA ASN A 140 -5.39 -14.02 -16.49
C ASN A 140 -4.11 -13.81 -17.32
N PHE A 141 -4.09 -12.80 -18.19
CA PHE A 141 -2.90 -12.48 -18.97
C PHE A 141 -2.75 -10.97 -19.16
N LEU A 142 -1.64 -10.40 -18.69
CA LEU A 142 -1.30 -9.00 -18.88
C LEU A 142 -0.10 -8.87 -19.81
N LYS A 143 -0.26 -8.20 -20.96
CA LYS A 143 0.87 -7.79 -21.80
C LYS A 143 1.16 -6.29 -21.61
N ILE A 144 2.44 -5.95 -21.48
CA ILE A 144 2.94 -4.58 -21.36
C ILE A 144 4.02 -4.34 -22.42
N ASP A 145 3.76 -3.40 -23.33
CA ASP A 145 4.66 -3.01 -24.41
C ASP A 145 4.51 -1.50 -24.65
N VAL A 146 5.13 -0.71 -23.78
CA VAL A 146 4.90 0.74 -23.67
C VAL A 146 6.18 1.56 -23.83
N GLU A 147 7.17 0.95 -24.48
CA GLU A 147 8.40 1.59 -24.97
C GLU A 147 9.12 2.39 -23.86
N GLY A 148 9.34 1.74 -22.70
CA GLY A 148 10.16 2.25 -21.58
C GLY A 148 9.40 2.60 -20.30
N SER A 149 8.06 2.56 -20.32
CA SER A 149 7.22 2.83 -19.13
C SER A 149 6.75 1.56 -18.42
N GLU A 150 7.35 0.39 -18.71
CA GLU A 150 6.91 -0.92 -18.22
C GLU A 150 6.89 -0.95 -16.69
N LEU A 151 7.96 -0.46 -16.05
CA LEU A 151 8.04 -0.42 -14.59
C LEU A 151 7.01 0.53 -13.96
N ASP A 152 6.59 1.59 -14.65
CA ASP A 152 5.56 2.49 -14.13
C ASP A 152 4.16 1.85 -14.21
N VAL A 153 3.87 1.11 -15.28
CA VAL A 153 2.65 0.30 -15.38
C VAL A 153 2.62 -0.74 -14.27
N LEU A 154 3.74 -1.42 -14.00
CA LEU A 154 3.87 -2.39 -12.92
C LEU A 154 3.67 -1.75 -11.53
N LYS A 155 4.22 -0.56 -11.29
CA LYS A 155 3.98 0.22 -10.07
C LYS A 155 2.53 0.69 -9.94
N GLY A 156 1.80 0.83 -11.04
CA GLY A 156 0.36 1.06 -11.06
C GLY A 156 -0.49 -0.18 -10.80
N ALA A 157 0.12 -1.35 -10.61
CA ALA A 157 -0.53 -2.65 -10.42
C ALA A 157 -0.15 -3.30 -9.07
N THR A 158 0.35 -2.53 -8.11
CA THR A 158 0.90 -3.04 -6.85
C THR A 158 -0.11 -3.90 -6.10
N PHE A 159 -1.36 -3.46 -5.98
CA PHE A 159 -2.38 -4.23 -5.26
C PHE A 159 -2.68 -5.55 -5.98
N LEU A 160 -2.87 -5.50 -7.30
CA LEU A 160 -3.10 -6.70 -8.13
C LEU A 160 -1.95 -7.71 -8.06
N LEU A 161 -0.69 -7.24 -8.08
CA LEU A 161 0.49 -8.10 -7.98
C LEU A 161 0.63 -8.72 -6.58
N GLN A 162 0.51 -7.90 -5.52
CA GLN A 162 0.60 -8.35 -4.12
C GLN A 162 -0.45 -9.42 -3.81
N SER A 163 -1.69 -9.18 -4.24
CA SER A 163 -2.81 -10.12 -4.10
C SER A 163 -2.84 -11.23 -5.15
N GLY A 164 -1.81 -11.39 -6.00
CA GLY A 164 -1.71 -12.51 -6.94
C GLY A 164 -2.87 -12.59 -7.92
N LYS A 165 -3.44 -11.43 -8.28
CA LYS A 165 -4.58 -11.26 -9.20
C LYS A 165 -4.14 -11.15 -10.66
N ILE A 166 -2.85 -11.26 -10.95
CA ILE A 166 -2.31 -11.35 -12.31
C ILE A 166 -1.67 -12.73 -12.46
N ASP A 167 -2.23 -13.61 -13.30
CA ASP A 167 -1.73 -14.99 -13.39
C ASP A 167 -0.41 -15.04 -14.18
N TYR A 168 -0.41 -14.40 -15.36
CA TYR A 168 0.73 -14.30 -16.27
C TYR A 168 0.92 -12.86 -16.73
N LEU A 169 2.18 -12.42 -16.81
CA LEU A 169 2.54 -11.07 -17.24
C LEU A 169 3.67 -11.13 -18.27
N GLN A 170 3.42 -10.65 -19.48
CA GLN A 170 4.44 -10.50 -20.52
C GLN A 170 4.88 -9.04 -20.61
N PHE A 171 6.19 -8.78 -20.70
CA PHE A 171 6.71 -7.43 -21.00
C PHE A 171 7.88 -7.45 -21.98
N GLU A 172 8.00 -6.37 -22.75
CA GLU A 172 9.12 -6.13 -23.67
C GLU A 172 10.32 -5.51 -22.92
N TYR A 173 11.53 -5.98 -23.21
CA TYR A 173 12.79 -5.39 -22.76
C TYR A 173 13.65 -5.01 -23.96
N GLY A 174 14.32 -3.85 -23.88
CA GLY A 174 15.22 -3.38 -24.94
C GLY A 174 15.83 -2.01 -24.63
N ASN A 175 16.31 -1.31 -25.66
CA ASN A 175 16.99 -0.01 -25.50
C ASN A 175 16.10 1.10 -24.93
N THR A 176 14.77 1.00 -25.02
CA THR A 176 13.83 1.97 -24.45
C THR A 176 13.93 2.09 -22.92
N PHE A 177 14.42 1.05 -22.25
CA PHE A 177 14.73 1.11 -20.82
C PHE A 177 15.83 2.13 -20.50
N LYS A 178 16.81 2.33 -21.39
CA LYS A 178 17.85 3.37 -21.23
C LYS A 178 17.26 4.76 -21.31
N ASP A 179 16.35 4.98 -22.27
CA ASP A 179 15.68 6.26 -22.46
C ASP A 179 14.87 6.64 -21.20
N ALA A 180 14.28 5.65 -20.54
CA ALA A 180 13.51 5.80 -19.30
C ALA A 180 14.35 5.79 -18.02
N GLY A 181 15.66 5.50 -18.09
CA GLY A 181 16.52 5.39 -16.92
C GLY A 181 16.19 4.21 -15.99
N ILE A 182 15.58 3.15 -16.54
CA ILE A 182 15.23 1.92 -15.80
C ILE A 182 16.14 0.76 -16.24
N SER A 183 16.29 -0.26 -15.38
CA SER A 183 17.06 -1.47 -15.66
C SER A 183 16.16 -2.70 -15.63
N LEU A 184 16.53 -3.76 -16.35
CA LEU A 184 15.86 -5.05 -16.23
C LEU A 184 15.93 -5.58 -14.80
N LYS A 185 17.07 -5.36 -14.12
CA LYS A 185 17.23 -5.69 -12.70
C LYS A 185 16.12 -5.11 -11.83
N ALA A 186 15.75 -3.85 -12.05
CA ALA A 186 14.69 -3.20 -11.27
C ALA A 186 13.33 -3.87 -11.50
N VAL A 187 13.03 -4.33 -12.71
CA VAL A 187 11.80 -5.07 -13.01
C VAL A 187 11.81 -6.46 -12.36
N PHE A 188 12.94 -7.17 -12.40
CA PHE A 188 13.11 -8.44 -11.69
C PHE A 188 12.86 -8.28 -10.19
N GLU A 189 13.57 -7.35 -9.55
CA GLU A 189 13.44 -7.07 -8.12
C GLU A 189 12.00 -6.69 -7.76
N PHE A 190 11.34 -5.87 -8.61
CA PHE A 190 9.97 -5.43 -8.40
C PHE A 190 8.93 -6.55 -8.54
N LEU A 191 9.11 -7.50 -9.46
CA LEU A 191 8.17 -8.61 -9.64
C LEU A 191 8.40 -9.74 -8.63
N GLN A 192 9.66 -10.01 -8.27
CA GLN A 192 10.02 -11.06 -7.32
C GLN A 192 9.52 -10.76 -5.91
N GLN A 193 9.49 -9.50 -5.48
CA GLN A 193 8.86 -9.12 -4.19
C GLN A 193 7.36 -9.46 -4.14
N TYR A 194 6.70 -9.64 -5.29
CA TYR A 194 5.29 -10.05 -5.38
C TYR A 194 5.11 -11.51 -5.82
N ARG A 195 6.14 -12.36 -5.62
CA ARG A 195 6.07 -13.82 -5.85
C ARG A 195 5.89 -14.19 -7.33
N TYR A 196 6.44 -13.39 -8.23
CA TYR A 196 6.53 -13.74 -9.65
C TYR A 196 7.92 -14.26 -10.01
N SER A 197 7.95 -15.36 -10.73
CA SER A 197 9.19 -15.90 -11.30
C SER A 197 9.26 -15.58 -12.80
N LEU A 198 10.44 -15.24 -13.29
CA LEU A 198 10.61 -14.76 -14.65
C LEU A 198 11.13 -15.86 -15.58
N PHE A 199 10.72 -15.78 -16.84
CA PHE A 199 11.15 -16.64 -17.93
C PHE A 199 11.48 -15.76 -19.14
N LYS A 200 12.65 -15.92 -19.74
CA LYS A 200 12.94 -15.31 -21.04
C LYS A 200 12.19 -16.09 -22.12
N ILE A 201 11.40 -15.40 -22.93
CA ILE A 201 10.66 -16.01 -24.04
C ILE A 201 11.65 -16.20 -25.19
N LEU A 202 11.83 -17.45 -25.61
CA LEU A 202 12.60 -17.84 -26.78
C LEU A 202 11.69 -18.54 -27.79
N PRO A 203 12.04 -18.60 -29.08
CA PRO A 203 11.16 -19.15 -30.13
C PRO A 203 10.58 -20.54 -29.82
N ASN A 204 11.34 -21.40 -29.13
CA ASN A 204 10.96 -22.79 -28.88
C ASN A 204 10.89 -23.17 -27.40
N LYS A 205 11.15 -22.26 -26.46
CA LYS A 205 11.11 -22.56 -25.01
C LYS A 205 10.92 -21.31 -24.17
N LEU A 206 10.47 -21.53 -22.94
CA LEU A 206 10.58 -20.55 -21.85
C LEU A 206 11.86 -20.86 -21.06
N ASP A 207 12.81 -19.94 -21.05
CA ASP A 207 14.07 -20.10 -20.32
C ASP A 207 13.90 -19.56 -18.90
N TYR A 208 13.91 -20.45 -17.90
CA TYR A 208 13.64 -20.09 -16.51
C TYR A 208 14.77 -19.22 -15.91
N LYS A 209 14.40 -18.07 -15.36
CA LYS A 209 15.29 -17.06 -14.76
C LYS A 209 14.85 -16.78 -13.31
N PRO A 210 15.17 -17.68 -12.36
CA PRO A 210 14.77 -17.52 -10.96
C PRO A 210 15.45 -16.33 -10.28
N GLU A 211 16.61 -15.90 -10.77
CA GLU A 211 17.40 -14.80 -10.27
C GLU A 211 17.93 -13.97 -11.43
N PHE A 212 18.10 -12.66 -11.20
CA PHE A 212 18.74 -11.77 -12.15
C PHE A 212 20.26 -11.97 -12.13
N LEU A 213 20.86 -12.18 -13.30
CA LEU A 213 22.32 -12.18 -13.46
C LEU A 213 22.77 -10.88 -14.14
N PRO A 214 23.94 -10.31 -13.80
CA PRO A 214 24.45 -9.12 -14.47
C PRO A 214 24.54 -9.22 -16.01
N ALA A 215 24.71 -10.44 -16.53
CA ALA A 215 24.74 -10.70 -17.97
C ALA A 215 23.35 -10.62 -18.65
N ASP A 216 22.25 -10.63 -17.88
CA ASP A 216 20.91 -10.47 -18.42
C ASP A 216 20.62 -9.00 -18.81
N GLU A 217 21.39 -8.03 -18.29
CA GLU A 217 21.31 -6.60 -18.68
C GLU A 217 22.07 -6.32 -19.99
N ASP A 218 21.61 -6.92 -21.09
CA ASP A 218 22.26 -6.83 -22.40
C ASP A 218 21.67 -5.74 -23.31
N TRP A 219 20.54 -5.11 -22.91
CA TRP A 219 19.78 -4.11 -23.65
C TRP A 219 19.29 -4.57 -25.03
N GLN A 220 19.35 -5.88 -25.28
CA GLN A 220 18.89 -6.48 -26.52
C GLN A 220 17.39 -6.73 -26.42
N TRP A 221 16.71 -6.47 -27.53
CA TRP A 221 15.28 -6.68 -27.63
C TRP A 221 14.91 -8.14 -27.32
N CYS A 222 14.03 -8.35 -26.34
CA CYS A 222 13.42 -9.64 -26.04
C CYS A 222 12.14 -9.49 -25.20
N ASN A 223 11.35 -10.56 -25.13
CA ASN A 223 10.17 -10.66 -24.29
C ASN A 223 10.46 -11.51 -23.04
N PHE A 224 9.91 -11.09 -21.90
CA PHE A 224 9.89 -11.87 -20.67
C PHE A 224 8.45 -12.25 -20.30
N LEU A 225 8.29 -13.43 -19.72
CA LEU A 225 7.06 -13.89 -19.08
C LEU A 225 7.32 -14.00 -17.57
N ALA A 226 6.65 -13.18 -16.79
CA ALA A 226 6.55 -13.33 -15.35
C ALA A 226 5.32 -14.17 -15.01
N VAL A 227 5.51 -15.15 -14.13
CA VAL A 227 4.50 -16.15 -13.76
C VAL A 227 4.31 -16.10 -12.26
N ASN A 228 3.07 -15.94 -11.80
CA ASN A 228 2.75 -16.00 -10.37
C ASN A 228 3.11 -17.38 -9.80
N GLU A 229 3.65 -17.43 -8.58
CA GLU A 229 4.16 -18.65 -7.93
C GLU A 229 3.22 -19.86 -8.03
N ARG A 230 1.90 -19.63 -7.96
CA ARG A 230 0.87 -20.66 -8.08
C ARG A 230 0.99 -21.48 -9.37
N PHE A 231 1.42 -20.85 -10.46
CA PHE A 231 1.47 -21.48 -11.78
C PHE A 231 2.87 -21.93 -12.18
N VAL A 232 3.92 -21.59 -11.42
CA VAL A 232 5.32 -21.86 -11.78
C VAL A 232 5.58 -23.36 -11.94
N SER A 233 5.12 -24.19 -10.99
CA SER A 233 5.27 -25.65 -11.08
C SER A 233 4.64 -26.21 -12.36
N GLY A 234 3.44 -25.74 -12.71
CA GLY A 234 2.76 -26.11 -13.96
C GLY A 234 3.52 -25.68 -15.22
N VAL A 235 4.16 -24.51 -15.20
CA VAL A 235 5.03 -24.05 -16.31
C VAL A 235 6.26 -24.92 -16.47
N LEU A 236 6.88 -25.32 -15.35
CA LEU A 236 8.08 -26.17 -15.28
C LEU A 236 7.81 -27.67 -15.47
N GLY A 237 6.55 -28.11 -15.48
CA GLY A 237 6.18 -29.53 -15.52
C GLY A 237 6.52 -30.27 -14.22
N GLN A 238 6.48 -29.55 -13.09
CA GLN A 238 6.73 -30.07 -11.74
C GLN A 238 5.41 -30.16 -10.97
N PHE A 239 5.36 -31.05 -9.97
CA PHE A 239 4.25 -31.06 -9.02
C PHE A 239 4.48 -29.97 -7.95
N PRO A 240 3.44 -29.20 -7.58
CA PRO A 240 3.56 -28.28 -6.47
C PRO A 240 3.82 -29.07 -5.18
N GLN A 241 4.71 -28.55 -4.33
CA GLN A 241 5.00 -29.16 -3.03
C GLN A 241 4.03 -28.61 -1.98
N MET A 242 3.73 -29.44 -0.97
CA MET A 242 3.08 -28.96 0.25
C MET A 242 3.99 -27.96 0.96
N PHE A 243 3.39 -27.09 1.76
CA PHE A 243 4.15 -26.17 2.58
C PHE A 243 4.97 -26.90 3.64
N ASP A 244 6.19 -26.40 3.82
CA ASP A 244 7.00 -26.64 5.01
C ASP A 244 6.79 -25.44 5.94
N LEU A 245 5.90 -25.61 6.92
CA LEU A 245 5.52 -24.55 7.85
C LEU A 245 6.73 -24.05 8.66
N ALA A 246 7.67 -24.93 9.01
CA ALA A 246 8.88 -24.56 9.74
C ALA A 246 9.79 -23.68 8.89
N LYS A 247 9.96 -24.05 7.61
CA LYS A 247 10.71 -23.25 6.65
C LYS A 247 10.06 -21.89 6.41
N LEU A 248 8.74 -21.85 6.22
CA LEU A 248 8.00 -20.59 6.05
C LEU A 248 8.14 -19.66 7.26
N CYS A 249 8.04 -20.20 8.48
CA CYS A 249 8.27 -19.43 9.70
C CYS A 249 9.70 -18.87 9.75
N SER A 250 10.70 -19.71 9.47
CA SER A 250 12.12 -19.31 9.45
C SER A 250 12.40 -18.22 8.42
N GLN A 251 11.90 -18.37 7.19
CA GLN A 251 12.05 -17.38 6.11
C GLN A 251 11.43 -16.03 6.45
N ASN A 252 10.38 -16.03 7.27
CA ASN A 252 9.65 -14.83 7.67
C ASN A 252 9.99 -14.35 9.09
N SER A 253 11.09 -14.85 9.68
CA SER A 253 11.54 -14.45 11.02
C SER A 253 10.51 -14.68 12.14
N ILE A 254 9.62 -15.65 11.98
CA ILE A 254 8.66 -16.07 12.99
C ILE A 254 9.33 -17.13 13.87
N GLN A 255 9.35 -16.89 15.18
CA GLN A 255 9.71 -17.90 16.17
C GLN A 255 8.42 -18.48 16.76
N PRO A 256 8.04 -19.72 16.40
CA PRO A 256 6.81 -20.31 16.92
C PRO A 256 6.86 -20.51 18.43
N ARG A 257 5.81 -20.09 19.13
CA ARG A 257 5.66 -20.25 20.59
C ARG A 257 4.46 -21.13 20.96
N GLY A 258 3.40 -21.06 20.15
CA GLY A 258 2.21 -21.89 20.27
C GLY A 258 1.34 -21.79 19.03
N VAL A 259 0.52 -22.81 18.80
CA VAL A 259 -0.39 -22.88 17.66
C VAL A 259 -1.82 -23.18 18.10
N ILE A 260 -2.76 -22.51 17.46
CA ILE A 260 -4.16 -22.87 17.44
C ILE A 260 -4.43 -23.52 16.09
N HIS A 261 -4.82 -24.79 16.07
CA HIS A 261 -5.14 -25.53 14.86
C HIS A 261 -6.63 -25.87 14.86
N ILE A 262 -7.36 -25.22 13.97
CA ILE A 262 -8.81 -25.33 13.75
C ILE A 262 -9.05 -26.26 12.56
N GLY A 263 -9.85 -27.31 12.76
CA GLY A 263 -10.01 -28.39 11.78
C GLY A 263 -8.90 -29.43 11.89
N ALA A 264 -8.54 -29.77 13.13
CA ALA A 264 -7.36 -30.57 13.41
C ALA A 264 -7.43 -32.03 12.96
N TYR A 265 -8.60 -32.53 12.55
CA TYR A 265 -8.85 -33.93 12.26
C TYR A 265 -8.31 -34.85 13.37
N GLU A 266 -7.30 -35.70 13.13
CA GLU A 266 -6.69 -36.56 14.13
C GLU A 266 -5.33 -36.02 14.64
N GLY A 267 -4.97 -34.77 14.34
CA GLY A 267 -3.79 -34.07 14.87
C GLY A 267 -2.48 -34.65 14.34
N GLU A 268 -2.42 -34.91 13.03
CA GLU A 268 -1.27 -35.40 12.29
C GLU A 268 -0.02 -34.52 12.46
N GLU A 269 -0.21 -33.22 12.66
CA GLU A 269 0.85 -32.19 12.69
C GLU A 269 1.55 -32.10 14.05
N ILE A 270 1.09 -32.81 15.09
CA ILE A 270 1.62 -32.66 16.45
C ILE A 270 3.14 -32.85 16.53
N GLN A 271 3.69 -33.77 15.74
CA GLN A 271 5.13 -34.01 15.73
C GLN A 271 5.89 -32.83 15.11
N ALA A 272 5.39 -32.26 14.01
CA ALA A 272 5.97 -31.09 13.38
C ALA A 272 5.92 -29.87 14.33
N TYR A 273 4.80 -29.66 15.04
CA TYR A 273 4.68 -28.58 16.02
C TYR A 273 5.67 -28.71 17.18
N ARG A 274 5.94 -29.93 17.65
CA ARG A 274 6.98 -30.19 18.67
C ARG A 274 8.37 -29.91 18.15
N GLU A 275 8.68 -30.32 16.93
CA GLU A 275 9.98 -30.06 16.28
C GLU A 275 10.21 -28.57 16.04
N MET A 276 9.14 -27.81 15.80
CA MET A 276 9.15 -26.34 15.72
C MET A 276 9.27 -25.65 17.10
N GLY A 277 9.26 -26.41 18.21
CA GLY A 277 9.46 -25.89 19.56
C GLY A 277 8.22 -25.24 20.19
N MET A 278 7.02 -25.52 19.69
CA MET A 278 5.78 -24.94 20.23
C MET A 278 5.49 -25.48 21.64
N ALA A 279 5.33 -24.57 22.60
CA ALA A 279 5.09 -24.89 24.00
C ALA A 279 3.61 -25.17 24.31
N LYS A 280 2.70 -24.72 23.44
CA LYS A 280 1.25 -24.82 23.58
C LYS A 280 0.61 -25.17 22.24
N VAL A 281 -0.29 -26.16 22.25
CA VAL A 281 -1.07 -26.56 21.08
C VAL A 281 -2.54 -26.62 21.48
N LEU A 282 -3.40 -25.87 20.79
CA LEU A 282 -4.85 -26.01 20.89
C LEU A 282 -5.36 -26.61 19.58
N PHE A 283 -5.82 -27.86 19.63
CA PHE A 283 -6.55 -28.49 18.54
C PHE A 283 -8.05 -28.29 18.72
N VAL A 284 -8.73 -27.89 17.66
CA VAL A 284 -10.19 -27.74 17.62
C VAL A 284 -10.74 -28.57 16.48
N GLU A 285 -11.70 -29.45 16.79
CA GLU A 285 -12.34 -30.34 15.81
C GLU A 285 -13.85 -30.29 16.00
N ALA A 286 -14.60 -30.03 14.93
CA ALA A 286 -16.05 -29.87 15.00
C ALA A 286 -16.80 -31.20 15.00
N ASN A 287 -16.32 -32.20 14.23
CA ASN A 287 -16.94 -33.50 14.12
C ASN A 287 -16.75 -34.30 15.43
N PRO A 288 -17.83 -34.61 16.18
CA PRO A 288 -17.71 -35.29 17.48
C PRO A 288 -17.04 -36.67 17.40
N GLN A 289 -17.24 -37.40 16.30
CA GLN A 289 -16.65 -38.74 16.13
C GLN A 289 -15.15 -38.69 15.85
N VAL A 290 -14.69 -37.66 15.13
CA VAL A 290 -13.27 -37.41 14.88
C VAL A 290 -12.62 -36.87 16.14
N PHE A 291 -13.28 -35.93 16.82
CA PHE A 291 -12.84 -35.40 18.11
C PHE A 291 -12.56 -36.50 19.14
N ASP A 292 -13.44 -37.51 19.26
CA ASP A 292 -13.22 -38.64 20.18
C ASP A 292 -11.92 -39.41 19.87
N ARG A 293 -11.53 -39.50 18.60
CA ARG A 293 -10.27 -40.15 18.18
C ARG A 293 -9.08 -39.25 18.45
N LEU A 294 -9.18 -37.96 18.10
CA LEU A 294 -8.19 -36.93 18.40
C LEU A 294 -7.88 -36.87 19.90
N GLN A 295 -8.91 -36.78 20.74
CA GLN A 295 -8.76 -36.71 22.19
C GLN A 295 -8.03 -37.93 22.76
N LYS A 296 -8.36 -39.14 22.28
CA LYS A 296 -7.66 -40.37 22.69
C LYS A 296 -6.20 -40.36 22.24
N LYS A 297 -5.92 -39.90 21.03
CA LYS A 297 -4.55 -39.84 20.47
C LYS A 297 -3.67 -38.81 21.18
N MET A 298 -4.25 -37.68 21.60
CA MET A 298 -3.56 -36.62 22.34
C MET A 298 -3.50 -36.87 23.86
N ALA A 299 -4.10 -37.97 24.36
CA ALA A 299 -4.12 -38.29 25.77
C ALA A 299 -2.69 -38.41 26.34
N GLY A 300 -2.44 -37.72 27.46
CA GLY A 300 -1.14 -37.73 28.13
C GLY A 300 -0.13 -36.68 27.62
N MET A 301 -0.52 -35.81 26.70
CA MET A 301 0.31 -34.69 26.22
C MET A 301 -0.07 -33.39 26.96
N PRO A 302 0.68 -32.96 28.00
CA PRO A 302 0.29 -31.82 28.84
C PRO A 302 0.26 -30.47 28.11
N GLU A 303 1.04 -30.34 27.04
CA GLU A 303 1.12 -29.16 26.16
C GLU A 303 -0.07 -29.02 25.21
N VAL A 304 -0.86 -30.09 25.03
CA VAL A 304 -1.98 -30.12 24.10
C VAL A 304 -3.30 -29.89 24.84
N ARG A 305 -4.17 -29.09 24.24
CA ARG A 305 -5.59 -28.97 24.57
C ARG A 305 -6.40 -29.34 23.34
N VAL A 306 -7.49 -30.06 23.54
CA VAL A 306 -8.42 -30.47 22.49
C VAL A 306 -9.81 -29.93 22.83
N ALA A 307 -10.52 -29.38 21.84
CA ALA A 307 -11.87 -28.84 22.02
C ALA A 307 -12.81 -29.28 20.88
N ASN A 308 -14.07 -29.59 21.21
CA ASN A 308 -15.07 -30.05 20.25
C ASN A 308 -16.06 -28.93 19.89
N TYR A 309 -15.67 -28.03 19.00
CA TYR A 309 -16.50 -26.90 18.57
C TYR A 309 -16.28 -26.60 17.10
N ALA A 310 -17.33 -26.11 16.43
CA ALA A 310 -17.15 -25.38 15.17
C ALA A 310 -16.71 -23.95 15.48
N LEU A 311 -15.67 -23.44 14.81
CA LEU A 311 -15.28 -22.04 14.97
C LEU A 311 -15.86 -21.19 13.84
N CYS A 312 -16.52 -20.09 14.21
CA CYS A 312 -17.13 -19.14 13.29
C CYS A 312 -17.26 -17.74 13.92
N GLU A 313 -18.01 -16.84 13.28
CA GLU A 313 -18.15 -15.44 13.66
C GLU A 313 -19.03 -15.20 14.89
N ARG A 314 -19.68 -16.25 15.43
CA ARG A 314 -20.61 -16.15 16.56
C ARG A 314 -20.70 -17.44 17.38
N ASN A 315 -21.23 -17.30 18.60
CA ASN A 315 -21.57 -18.45 19.44
C ASN A 315 -22.98 -18.95 19.11
N GLY A 316 -23.23 -20.26 19.17
CA GLY A 316 -24.55 -20.82 18.96
C GLY A 316 -24.54 -22.28 18.54
N LEU A 317 -25.60 -22.72 17.87
CA LEU A 317 -25.67 -24.02 17.23
C LEU A 317 -25.53 -23.84 15.72
N VAL A 318 -24.71 -24.68 15.09
CA VAL A 318 -24.56 -24.75 13.65
C VAL A 318 -24.65 -26.19 13.18
N ASP A 319 -24.94 -26.31 11.90
CA ASP A 319 -25.12 -27.56 11.21
C ASP A 319 -23.81 -27.92 10.50
N LEU A 320 -23.20 -29.04 10.89
CA LEU A 320 -22.00 -29.57 10.25
C LEU A 320 -22.41 -30.62 9.21
N HIS A 321 -22.04 -30.38 7.96
CA HIS A 321 -22.26 -31.26 6.82
C HIS A 321 -21.11 -32.27 6.74
N ILE A 322 -21.39 -33.54 7.03
CA ILE A 322 -20.38 -34.60 7.04
C ILE A 322 -20.23 -35.14 5.63
N ALA A 323 -19.03 -34.96 5.06
CA ALA A 323 -18.70 -35.45 3.74
C ALA A 323 -18.26 -36.93 3.76
N ALA A 324 -18.34 -37.59 2.60
CA ALA A 324 -17.87 -38.96 2.42
C ALA A 324 -16.38 -39.10 2.73
N ASN A 325 -15.58 -38.08 2.39
CA ASN A 325 -14.27 -37.86 2.96
C ASN A 325 -14.43 -36.98 4.22
N GLU A 326 -14.21 -37.53 5.42
CA GLU A 326 -14.45 -36.79 6.67
C GLU A 326 -13.64 -35.48 6.75
N GLN A 327 -12.44 -35.44 6.17
CA GLN A 327 -11.58 -34.24 6.11
C GLN A 327 -12.18 -33.12 5.23
N SER A 328 -13.18 -33.43 4.40
CA SER A 328 -13.89 -32.45 3.56
C SER A 328 -15.23 -32.00 4.18
N SER A 329 -15.42 -32.23 5.49
CA SER A 329 -16.64 -31.80 6.20
C SER A 329 -16.60 -30.30 6.49
N SER A 330 -17.74 -29.63 6.36
CA SER A 330 -17.82 -28.17 6.53
C SER A 330 -19.15 -27.75 7.16
N ILE A 331 -19.17 -26.58 7.78
CA ILE A 331 -20.43 -25.93 8.19
C ILE A 331 -21.14 -25.26 7.02
N LEU A 332 -20.47 -25.18 5.86
CA LEU A 332 -21.07 -24.77 4.60
C LEU A 332 -21.52 -26.00 3.81
N SER A 333 -22.58 -25.83 3.03
CA SER A 333 -23.09 -26.89 2.16
C SER A 333 -22.16 -27.09 0.96
N PRO A 334 -21.82 -28.32 0.57
CA PRO A 334 -21.08 -28.61 -0.67
C PRO A 334 -21.81 -28.06 -1.91
N LYS A 335 -21.05 -27.66 -2.94
CA LYS A 335 -21.64 -27.28 -4.23
C LYS A 335 -21.75 -28.50 -5.15
N ASP A 336 -22.99 -28.87 -5.47
CA ASP A 336 -23.34 -30.09 -6.23
C ASP A 336 -22.70 -30.18 -7.62
N ASP A 337 -22.51 -29.05 -8.31
CA ASP A 337 -21.99 -28.99 -9.70
C ASP A 337 -20.45 -28.82 -9.78
N SER A 338 -19.72 -29.02 -8.68
CA SER A 338 -18.25 -28.93 -8.71
C SER A 338 -17.62 -30.23 -9.21
N ASP A 339 -16.49 -30.13 -9.93
CA ASP A 339 -15.66 -31.28 -10.30
C ASP A 339 -15.11 -32.04 -9.06
N GLN A 340 -15.21 -31.43 -7.88
CA GLN A 340 -14.80 -31.96 -6.58
C GLN A 340 -15.94 -32.65 -5.79
N SER A 341 -17.16 -32.67 -6.35
CA SER A 341 -18.36 -33.25 -5.71
C SER A 341 -18.21 -34.70 -5.24
N ILE A 342 -17.25 -35.46 -5.78
CA ILE A 342 -16.96 -36.82 -5.32
C ILE A 342 -16.37 -36.87 -3.90
N TYR A 343 -15.58 -35.87 -3.51
CA TYR A 343 -14.95 -35.78 -2.20
C TYR A 343 -15.84 -35.06 -1.18
N THR A 344 -16.54 -34.02 -1.64
CA THR A 344 -17.40 -33.18 -0.80
C THR A 344 -18.82 -33.72 -0.64
N ARG A 345 -19.15 -34.87 -1.25
CA ARG A 345 -20.48 -35.47 -1.17
C ARG A 345 -20.93 -35.65 0.28
N GLU A 346 -22.00 -34.96 0.65
CA GLU A 346 -22.61 -35.10 1.97
C GLU A 346 -23.19 -36.51 2.15
N ILE A 347 -22.86 -37.15 3.28
CA ILE A 347 -23.39 -38.45 3.70
C ILE A 347 -24.28 -38.36 4.95
N SER A 348 -24.09 -37.34 5.78
CA SER A 348 -24.92 -37.08 6.95
C SER A 348 -24.77 -35.64 7.43
N LYS A 349 -25.58 -35.26 8.41
CA LYS A 349 -25.59 -33.93 9.01
C LYS A 349 -25.70 -34.03 10.52
N VAL A 350 -24.93 -33.24 11.25
CA VAL A 350 -24.95 -33.19 12.72
C VAL A 350 -24.95 -31.75 13.21
N THR A 351 -25.80 -31.43 14.19
CA THR A 351 -25.80 -30.11 14.82
C THR A 351 -24.75 -30.09 15.94
N VAL A 352 -23.85 -29.11 15.90
CA VAL A 352 -22.74 -28.94 16.85
C VAL A 352 -22.76 -27.54 17.47
N GLU A 353 -22.08 -27.38 18.60
CA GLU A 353 -21.90 -26.06 19.19
C GLU A 353 -20.81 -25.29 18.43
N ALA A 354 -21.14 -24.05 18.09
CA ALA A 354 -20.22 -23.09 17.49
C ALA A 354 -19.78 -22.04 18.49
N LYS A 355 -18.52 -21.61 18.37
CA LYS A 355 -17.93 -20.52 19.15
C LYS A 355 -17.12 -19.58 18.27
N THR A 356 -16.99 -18.33 18.71
CA THR A 356 -15.88 -17.47 18.30
C THR A 356 -14.59 -17.98 18.94
N LEU A 357 -13.46 -17.86 18.24
CA LEU A 357 -12.16 -18.26 18.79
C LEU A 357 -11.87 -17.50 20.09
N ASP A 358 -12.19 -16.21 20.13
CA ASP A 358 -11.99 -15.38 21.32
C ASP A 358 -12.78 -15.91 22.54
N SER A 359 -14.03 -16.33 22.35
CA SER A 359 -14.82 -16.91 23.44
C SER A 359 -14.34 -18.30 23.88
N LEU A 360 -13.84 -19.11 22.94
CA LEU A 360 -13.27 -20.42 23.25
C LEU A 360 -12.00 -20.28 24.10
N LEU A 361 -11.10 -19.36 23.72
CA LEU A 361 -9.88 -19.09 24.49
C LEU A 361 -10.21 -18.63 25.92
N ALA A 362 -11.20 -17.75 26.07
CA ALA A 362 -11.67 -17.31 27.39
C ALA A 362 -12.26 -18.46 28.22
N GLU A 363 -13.08 -19.33 27.63
CA GLU A 363 -13.68 -20.49 28.30
C GLU A 363 -12.63 -21.49 28.78
N LEU A 364 -11.59 -21.72 27.96
CA LEU A 364 -10.50 -22.63 28.30
C LEU A 364 -9.43 -22.00 29.20
N GLU A 365 -9.60 -20.73 29.59
CA GLU A 365 -8.62 -19.95 30.35
C GLU A 365 -7.24 -19.93 29.68
N LEU A 366 -7.23 -19.87 28.35
CA LEU A 366 -6.02 -19.86 27.52
C LEU A 366 -5.69 -18.42 27.10
N PRO A 367 -4.55 -17.85 27.55
CA PRO A 367 -4.13 -16.52 27.13
C PRO A 367 -3.81 -16.48 25.62
N PRO A 368 -4.41 -15.57 24.83
CA PRO A 368 -4.10 -15.46 23.40
C PRO A 368 -2.62 -15.20 23.11
N GLU A 369 -1.91 -14.52 24.01
CA GLU A 369 -0.46 -14.27 23.90
C GLU A 369 0.38 -15.56 23.90
N ASP A 370 -0.13 -16.69 24.36
CA ASP A 370 0.56 -17.98 24.29
C ASP A 370 0.65 -18.53 22.86
N PHE A 371 -0.16 -18.01 21.92
CA PHE A 371 -0.26 -18.51 20.55
C PHE A 371 0.16 -17.46 19.54
N ASN A 372 0.98 -17.88 18.57
CA ASN A 372 1.45 -16.99 17.50
C ASN A 372 1.36 -17.56 16.10
N LEU A 373 0.96 -18.83 16.01
CA LEU A 373 0.53 -19.42 14.76
C LEU A 373 -0.95 -19.79 14.85
N LEU A 374 -1.61 -19.63 13.72
CA LEU A 374 -2.97 -20.10 13.50
C LEU A 374 -2.94 -21.02 12.29
N ASN A 375 -3.43 -22.25 12.44
CA ASN A 375 -3.64 -23.19 11.34
C ASN A 375 -5.14 -23.40 11.17
N ILE A 376 -5.68 -23.18 9.98
CA ILE A 376 -7.12 -23.29 9.73
C ILE A 376 -7.35 -24.14 8.47
N ASP A 377 -7.98 -25.30 8.67
CA ASP A 377 -8.34 -26.24 7.61
C ASP A 377 -9.79 -26.73 7.87
N ILE A 378 -10.77 -25.89 7.53
CA ILE A 378 -12.20 -26.14 7.82
C ILE A 378 -13.08 -26.02 6.58
N GLN A 379 -12.47 -26.19 5.41
CA GLN A 379 -13.16 -26.51 4.17
C GLN A 379 -14.22 -25.46 3.80
N GLY A 380 -13.78 -24.22 3.60
CA GLY A 380 -14.60 -23.11 3.11
C GLY A 380 -15.17 -22.20 4.21
N ALA A 381 -15.04 -22.53 5.49
CA ALA A 381 -15.52 -21.70 6.59
C ALA A 381 -14.43 -20.78 7.19
N GLU A 382 -13.28 -20.65 6.53
CA GLU A 382 -12.07 -20.02 7.06
C GLU A 382 -12.28 -18.55 7.45
N LEU A 383 -12.94 -17.78 6.58
CA LEU A 383 -13.23 -16.36 6.86
C LEU A 383 -14.13 -16.19 8.08
N LEU A 384 -15.08 -17.11 8.29
CA LEU A 384 -15.99 -17.07 9.44
C LEU A 384 -15.20 -17.28 10.74
N ALA A 385 -14.28 -18.25 10.77
CA ALA A 385 -13.41 -18.47 11.91
C ALA A 385 -12.50 -17.27 12.19
N LEU A 386 -11.93 -16.66 11.14
CA LEU A 386 -11.12 -15.44 11.26
C LEU A 386 -11.92 -14.24 11.80
N GLN A 387 -13.18 -14.08 11.38
CA GLN A 387 -14.08 -13.04 11.91
C GLN A 387 -14.40 -13.24 13.39
N GLY A 388 -14.38 -14.48 13.89
CA GLY A 388 -14.49 -14.81 15.31
C GLY A 388 -13.19 -14.70 16.13
N ALA A 389 -12.07 -14.26 15.53
CA ALA A 389 -10.73 -14.27 16.13
C ALA A 389 -10.13 -12.86 16.33
N THR A 390 -10.98 -11.84 16.50
CA THR A 390 -10.56 -10.43 16.51
C THR A 390 -9.51 -10.07 17.56
N ASN A 391 -9.59 -10.67 18.76
CA ASN A 391 -8.60 -10.49 19.81
C ASN A 391 -7.39 -11.39 19.58
N ALA A 392 -7.59 -12.67 19.26
CA ALA A 392 -6.51 -13.62 19.00
C ALA A 392 -5.55 -13.17 17.88
N LEU A 393 -6.08 -12.64 16.77
CA LEU A 393 -5.31 -12.16 15.61
C LEU A 393 -4.33 -11.02 15.93
N GLN A 394 -4.44 -10.41 17.11
CA GLN A 394 -3.49 -9.40 17.59
C GLN A 394 -2.15 -9.99 18.02
N PHE A 395 -2.15 -11.26 18.42
CA PHE A 395 -0.99 -11.99 18.96
C PHE A 395 -0.39 -12.99 17.96
N VAL A 396 -1.10 -13.23 16.86
CA VAL A 396 -0.67 -14.12 15.77
C VAL A 396 0.35 -13.41 14.87
N ASP A 397 1.47 -14.09 14.65
CA ASP A 397 2.56 -13.68 13.75
C ASP A 397 2.43 -14.36 12.37
N GLY A 398 1.86 -15.58 12.30
CA GLY A 398 1.66 -16.32 11.06
C GLY A 398 0.35 -17.11 11.01
N ILE A 399 -0.27 -17.18 9.83
CA ILE A 399 -1.51 -17.93 9.59
C ILE A 399 -1.28 -18.87 8.41
N ASN A 400 -1.43 -20.17 8.63
CA ASN A 400 -1.58 -21.17 7.57
C ASN A 400 -3.07 -21.47 7.41
N ILE A 401 -3.58 -21.39 6.18
CA ILE A 401 -5.02 -21.46 5.94
C ILE A 401 -5.33 -22.07 4.58
N GLU A 402 -6.34 -22.93 4.55
CA GLU A 402 -6.91 -23.44 3.31
C GLU A 402 -7.67 -22.34 2.58
N VAL A 403 -7.56 -22.29 1.25
CA VAL A 403 -8.11 -21.23 0.42
C VAL A 403 -8.74 -21.76 -0.85
N ASN A 404 -9.81 -21.10 -1.27
CA ASN A 404 -10.57 -21.43 -2.47
C ASN A 404 -10.33 -20.37 -3.57
N TYR A 405 -10.07 -20.82 -4.80
CA TYR A 405 -10.03 -19.97 -5.99
C TYR A 405 -11.33 -20.04 -6.79
N GLU A 406 -12.15 -21.07 -6.55
CA GLU A 406 -13.48 -21.24 -7.08
C GLU A 406 -14.41 -21.68 -5.95
N GLU A 407 -15.70 -21.44 -6.09
CA GLU A 407 -16.68 -21.79 -5.06
C GLU A 407 -16.92 -23.31 -5.03
N ILE A 408 -16.26 -24.02 -4.10
CA ILE A 408 -16.41 -25.47 -3.88
C ILE A 408 -17.52 -25.76 -2.86
N TYR A 409 -17.69 -24.87 -1.89
CA TYR A 409 -18.80 -24.88 -0.94
C TYR A 409 -19.67 -23.65 -1.17
N GLN A 410 -20.98 -23.80 -1.02
CA GLN A 410 -21.94 -22.74 -1.30
C GLN A 410 -21.66 -21.51 -0.43
N GLY A 411 -21.39 -20.37 -1.09
CA GLY A 411 -21.08 -19.10 -0.45
C GLY A 411 -19.72 -19.03 0.25
N CYS A 412 -18.80 -19.97 -0.01
CA CYS A 412 -17.48 -19.92 0.61
C CYS A 412 -16.70 -18.67 0.14
N PRO A 413 -15.89 -18.07 1.03
CA PRO A 413 -14.99 -17.00 0.66
C PRO A 413 -13.96 -17.53 -0.35
N LEU A 414 -13.63 -16.70 -1.32
CA LEU A 414 -12.47 -16.92 -2.16
C LEU A 414 -11.23 -16.35 -1.47
N ILE A 415 -10.06 -16.73 -1.96
CA ILE A 415 -8.79 -16.23 -1.45
C ILE A 415 -8.71 -14.69 -1.43
N ASP A 416 -9.40 -14.02 -2.36
CA ASP A 416 -9.45 -12.56 -2.43
C ASP A 416 -10.23 -11.96 -1.24
N ASP A 417 -11.27 -12.65 -0.75
CA ASP A 417 -12.03 -12.23 0.42
C ASP A 417 -11.21 -12.40 1.71
N ILE A 418 -10.37 -13.45 1.75
CA ILE A 418 -9.41 -13.70 2.85
C ILE A 418 -8.30 -12.64 2.83
N ASP A 419 -7.72 -12.35 1.67
CA ASP A 419 -6.71 -11.29 1.48
C ASP A 419 -7.25 -9.95 1.99
N GLU A 420 -8.46 -9.55 1.57
CA GLU A 420 -9.07 -8.28 1.97
C GLU A 420 -9.28 -8.19 3.49
N PHE A 421 -9.73 -9.26 4.13
CA PHE A 421 -9.91 -9.29 5.57
C PHE A 421 -8.56 -9.22 6.31
N LEU A 422 -7.61 -10.07 5.93
CA LEU A 422 -6.31 -10.19 6.60
C LEU A 422 -5.42 -8.97 6.40
N GLU A 423 -5.52 -8.29 5.26
CA GLU A 423 -4.82 -7.03 5.01
C GLU A 423 -5.28 -5.93 5.99
N LYS A 424 -6.59 -5.83 6.25
CA LYS A 424 -7.16 -4.85 7.20
C LYS A 424 -6.65 -5.04 8.63
N VAL A 425 -6.38 -6.30 9.02
CA VAL A 425 -5.78 -6.62 10.33
C VAL A 425 -4.25 -6.74 10.28
N GLY A 426 -3.64 -6.39 9.14
CA GLY A 426 -2.22 -6.17 9.00
C GLY A 426 -1.39 -7.41 8.69
N PHE A 427 -1.94 -8.38 7.98
CA PHE A 427 -1.21 -9.53 7.43
C PHE A 427 -1.03 -9.37 5.92
N ASP A 428 0.10 -9.86 5.41
CA ASP A 428 0.33 -10.05 3.97
C ASP A 428 0.44 -11.53 3.66
N ARG A 429 -0.08 -11.94 2.50
CA ARG A 429 0.15 -13.27 1.97
C ARG A 429 1.56 -13.38 1.40
N VAL A 430 2.33 -14.36 1.87
CA VAL A 430 3.73 -14.56 1.47
C VAL A 430 3.96 -15.86 0.71
N ALA A 431 3.01 -16.79 0.73
CA ALA A 431 3.08 -18.02 -0.05
C ALA A 431 1.68 -18.56 -0.39
N THR A 432 1.58 -19.26 -1.51
CA THR A 432 0.43 -20.05 -1.96
C THR A 432 0.89 -21.35 -2.60
N THR A 433 0.14 -22.43 -2.43
CA THR A 433 0.34 -23.69 -3.16
C THR A 433 -1.00 -24.32 -3.49
N THR A 434 -1.08 -25.02 -4.62
CA THR A 434 -2.28 -25.74 -5.07
C THR A 434 -1.90 -27.16 -5.48
N PRO A 435 -1.46 -28.00 -4.52
CA PRO A 435 -0.77 -29.26 -4.80
C PRO A 435 -1.64 -30.32 -5.46
N TYR A 436 -2.95 -30.30 -5.18
CA TYR A 436 -3.88 -31.34 -5.63
C TYR A 436 -4.78 -30.89 -6.78
N HIS A 437 -5.17 -29.61 -6.81
CA HIS A 437 -6.09 -29.06 -7.80
C HIS A 437 -5.89 -27.56 -7.98
N HIS A 438 -6.16 -27.00 -9.16
CA HIS A 438 -6.00 -25.56 -9.37
C HIS A 438 -7.02 -24.73 -8.57
N SER A 439 -8.23 -25.23 -8.36
CA SER A 439 -9.33 -24.46 -7.73
C SER A 439 -9.21 -24.24 -6.22
N TRP A 440 -8.28 -24.88 -5.51
CA TRP A 440 -8.09 -24.73 -4.07
C TRP A 440 -6.65 -25.07 -3.65
N GLY A 441 -6.28 -24.72 -2.43
CA GLY A 441 -4.98 -25.06 -1.85
C GLY A 441 -4.72 -24.34 -0.56
N ASP A 442 -3.45 -24.06 -0.27
CA ASP A 442 -3.02 -23.42 0.97
C ASP A 442 -2.46 -22.03 0.71
N ALA A 443 -2.65 -21.13 1.67
CA ALA A 443 -2.00 -19.84 1.74
C ALA A 443 -1.35 -19.63 3.11
N PHE A 444 -0.17 -19.00 3.09
CA PHE A 444 0.52 -18.58 4.30
C PHE A 444 0.58 -17.07 4.39
N TYR A 445 0.10 -16.52 5.50
CA TYR A 445 0.06 -15.10 5.78
C TYR A 445 0.97 -14.77 6.96
N VAL A 446 1.62 -13.62 6.89
CA VAL A 446 2.56 -13.14 7.90
C VAL A 446 2.14 -11.76 8.36
N LYS A 447 2.17 -11.53 9.67
CA LYS A 447 1.86 -10.23 10.25
C LYS A 447 2.92 -9.23 9.79
N LYS A 448 2.49 -8.12 9.16
CA LYS A 448 3.39 -7.05 8.74
C LYS A 448 4.24 -6.59 9.93
N PRO A 449 5.57 -6.46 9.76
CA PRO A 449 6.40 -5.90 10.80
C PRO A 449 5.91 -4.50 11.18
N THR A 450 6.11 -4.15 12.45
CA THR A 450 5.55 -2.91 13.01
C THR A 450 6.67 -1.97 13.42
N ILE A 451 6.48 -0.68 13.21
CA ILE A 451 7.32 0.37 13.80
C ILE A 451 6.47 1.19 14.75
N ILE A 452 7.11 1.66 15.82
CA ILE A 452 6.44 2.46 16.85
C ILE A 452 7.26 3.70 17.16
N MET A 453 6.62 4.64 17.84
CA MET A 453 7.30 5.77 18.47
C MET A 453 6.66 6.00 19.84
N SER A 454 7.19 5.34 20.87
CA SER A 454 6.64 5.41 22.22
C SER A 454 6.76 6.82 22.86
N THR A 455 7.60 7.66 22.27
CA THR A 455 7.83 9.05 22.66
C THR A 455 6.88 10.05 22.00
N LEU A 456 6.09 9.64 21.01
CA LEU A 456 5.08 10.50 20.37
C LEU A 456 4.08 11.01 21.41
N GLY A 457 3.71 12.29 21.32
CA GLY A 457 2.85 12.95 22.32
C GLY A 457 3.58 13.39 23.59
N LYS A 458 4.81 12.94 23.84
CA LYS A 458 5.61 13.29 25.03
C LYS A 458 6.89 14.05 24.69
N ASN A 459 7.40 13.93 23.47
CA ASN A 459 8.66 14.53 23.06
C ASN A 459 8.43 15.80 22.22
N GLY A 460 8.20 16.93 22.92
CA GLY A 460 8.05 18.26 22.32
C GLY A 460 6.60 18.69 22.06
N GLY A 461 6.44 19.89 21.49
CA GLY A 461 5.14 20.51 21.24
C GLY A 461 4.41 19.95 20.01
N PHE A 462 3.22 20.46 19.74
CA PHE A 462 2.32 19.99 18.68
C PHE A 462 3.01 19.73 17.33
N ALA A 463 3.78 20.69 16.83
CA ALA A 463 4.41 20.56 15.51
C ALA A 463 5.57 19.56 15.48
N ASN A 464 6.24 19.33 16.61
CA ASN A 464 7.23 18.25 16.72
C ASN A 464 6.55 16.89 16.53
N GLN A 465 5.34 16.75 17.05
CA GLN A 465 4.53 15.54 16.88
C GLN A 465 4.09 15.32 15.43
N LEU A 466 3.87 16.39 14.65
CA LEU A 466 3.59 16.26 13.21
C LEU A 466 4.80 15.72 12.43
N PHE A 467 6.02 16.19 12.72
CA PHE A 467 7.23 15.63 12.11
C PHE A 467 7.51 14.19 12.52
N GLN A 468 7.34 13.88 13.79
CA GLN A 468 7.43 12.52 14.33
C GLN A 468 6.45 11.56 13.65
N TYR A 469 5.18 11.92 13.62
CA TYR A 469 4.13 11.11 13.01
C TYR A 469 4.27 11.04 11.49
N GLY A 470 4.53 12.17 10.83
CA GLY A 470 4.74 12.23 9.38
C GLY A 470 5.92 11.38 8.93
N PHE A 471 7.04 11.42 9.65
CA PHE A 471 8.16 10.50 9.43
C PHE A 471 7.73 9.04 9.59
N LEU A 472 7.06 8.70 10.70
CA LEU A 472 6.63 7.33 10.98
C LEU A 472 5.72 6.78 9.87
N LYS A 473 4.75 7.57 9.40
CA LYS A 473 3.83 7.17 8.32
C LYS A 473 4.50 7.10 6.95
N ILE A 474 5.44 8.00 6.66
CA ILE A 474 6.21 7.95 5.40
C ILE A 474 7.12 6.73 5.40
N TYR A 475 7.88 6.50 6.46
CA TYR A 475 8.75 5.33 6.59
C TYR A 475 7.94 4.03 6.47
N ALA A 476 6.79 3.94 7.14
CA ALA A 476 5.91 2.80 7.04
C ALA A 476 5.38 2.57 5.61
N LYS A 477 5.00 3.64 4.90
CA LYS A 477 4.55 3.58 3.51
C LYS A 477 5.65 3.12 2.56
N GLU A 478 6.88 3.63 2.73
CA GLU A 478 8.03 3.27 1.90
C GLU A 478 8.48 1.83 2.08
N HIS A 479 8.25 1.25 3.26
CA HIS A 479 8.76 -0.06 3.63
C HIS A 479 7.66 -1.12 3.86
N ASN A 480 6.40 -0.83 3.54
CA ASN A 480 5.23 -1.68 3.78
C ASN A 480 5.14 -2.19 5.24
N LEU A 481 5.26 -1.26 6.20
CA LEU A 481 5.23 -1.55 7.64
C LEU A 481 3.92 -1.08 8.26
N ARG A 482 3.57 -1.67 9.40
CA ARG A 482 2.51 -1.17 10.28
C ARG A 482 3.04 -0.10 11.21
N VAL A 483 2.14 0.78 11.65
CA VAL A 483 2.40 1.79 12.66
C VAL A 483 1.57 1.50 13.90
N GLU A 484 2.19 1.57 15.08
CA GLU A 484 1.47 1.67 16.36
C GLU A 484 1.95 2.93 17.09
N THR A 485 1.01 3.66 17.71
CA THR A 485 1.29 4.93 18.39
C THR A 485 0.70 4.94 19.80
N PRO A 486 1.26 5.71 20.75
CA PRO A 486 0.53 6.04 21.96
C PRO A 486 -0.62 7.00 21.63
N GLU A 487 -1.55 7.18 22.57
CA GLU A 487 -2.52 8.28 22.50
C GLU A 487 -1.77 9.62 22.38
N TRP A 488 -2.16 10.43 21.38
CA TRP A 488 -1.57 11.73 21.08
C TRP A 488 -2.62 12.67 20.47
N ILE A 489 -2.32 13.97 20.43
CA ILE A 489 -3.32 15.00 20.07
C ILE A 489 -3.83 14.88 18.63
N GLY A 490 -3.06 14.27 17.73
CA GLY A 490 -3.44 14.08 16.33
C GLY A 490 -4.69 13.20 16.13
N LYS A 491 -5.00 12.29 17.06
CA LYS A 491 -6.24 11.51 17.03
C LYS A 491 -7.48 12.41 17.12
N LYS A 492 -7.44 13.41 18.00
CA LYS A 492 -8.55 14.35 18.20
C LYS A 492 -8.66 15.37 17.08
N ILE A 493 -7.52 15.90 16.64
CA ILE A 493 -7.51 16.97 15.64
C ILE A 493 -7.76 16.42 14.23
N PHE A 494 -7.07 15.34 13.87
CA PHE A 494 -6.98 14.83 12.50
C PHE A 494 -7.60 13.44 12.30
N GLY A 495 -8.15 12.81 13.34
CA GLY A 495 -8.75 11.47 13.25
C GLY A 495 -7.73 10.35 13.06
N LEU A 496 -6.46 10.59 13.43
CA LEU A 496 -5.35 9.65 13.25
C LEU A 496 -5.37 8.59 14.36
N ASP A 497 -6.09 7.49 14.13
CA ASP A 497 -6.34 6.40 15.08
C ASP A 497 -5.57 5.12 14.75
N ASP A 498 -4.23 5.20 14.67
CA ASP A 498 -3.39 4.01 14.56
C ASP A 498 -3.49 3.15 15.85
N PRO A 499 -3.33 1.82 15.78
CA PRO A 499 -3.43 0.96 16.95
C PRO A 499 -2.44 1.35 18.06
N LEU A 500 -2.85 1.15 19.31
CA LEU A 500 -2.01 1.41 20.49
C LEU A 500 -0.79 0.50 20.53
N ILE A 501 0.33 0.99 21.06
CA ILE A 501 1.55 0.21 21.27
C ILE A 501 1.30 -0.94 22.25
N ARG A 502 1.51 -2.18 21.80
CA ARG A 502 1.22 -3.40 22.60
C ARG A 502 2.45 -4.05 23.21
N ARG A 503 3.61 -3.87 22.58
CA ARG A 503 4.88 -4.48 23.01
C ARG A 503 6.00 -3.46 22.99
N GLN A 504 6.96 -3.62 23.89
CA GLN A 504 8.22 -2.89 23.82
C GLN A 504 9.05 -3.42 22.66
N LEU A 505 9.64 -2.51 21.90
CA LEU A 505 10.52 -2.82 20.77
C LEU A 505 11.91 -2.23 21.02
N PRO A 506 12.97 -2.79 20.40
CA PRO A 506 14.31 -2.21 20.45
C PRO A 506 14.30 -0.74 19.99
N VAL A 507 14.87 0.13 20.83
CA VAL A 507 14.90 1.57 20.58
C VAL A 507 15.99 1.92 19.56
N ILE A 508 15.64 2.71 18.57
CA ILE A 508 16.57 3.29 17.58
C ILE A 508 16.48 4.82 17.66
N PRO A 509 17.47 5.48 18.30
CA PRO A 509 17.47 6.94 18.41
C PRO A 509 17.92 7.62 17.12
N GLU A 510 17.33 8.77 16.83
CA GLU A 510 17.77 9.69 15.78
C GLU A 510 19.12 10.34 16.14
N ASN A 511 19.95 10.60 15.14
CA ASN A 511 21.16 11.40 15.29
C ASN A 511 20.83 12.83 15.76
N ILE A 512 21.69 13.41 16.61
CA ILE A 512 21.50 14.73 17.27
C ILE A 512 21.24 15.90 16.29
N GLU A 513 21.74 15.81 15.06
CA GLU A 513 21.69 16.89 14.08
C GLU A 513 20.52 16.83 13.08
N SER A 514 19.56 15.89 13.22
CA SER A 514 18.42 15.73 12.30
C SER A 514 18.79 16.00 10.84
N ASN A 515 19.85 15.34 10.37
CA ASN A 515 20.41 15.52 9.04
C ASN A 515 20.38 14.19 8.29
N VAL A 516 19.72 14.18 7.13
CA VAL A 516 19.52 12.99 6.30
C VAL A 516 20.86 12.40 5.86
N SER A 517 21.86 13.20 5.50
CA SER A 517 23.12 12.68 4.96
C SER A 517 23.93 11.83 5.95
N ILE A 518 23.67 11.99 7.25
CA ILE A 518 24.31 11.25 8.34
C ILE A 518 23.31 10.42 9.16
N SER A 519 22.05 10.34 8.72
CA SER A 519 21.01 9.60 9.43
C SER A 519 21.24 8.10 9.30
N ASN A 520 21.47 7.44 10.43
CA ASN A 520 21.61 5.97 10.48
C ASN A 520 20.28 5.24 10.25
N ILE A 521 19.15 5.97 10.32
CA ILE A 521 17.80 5.43 10.11
C ILE A 521 17.46 5.48 8.62
N VAL A 522 17.56 6.66 8.01
CA VAL A 522 17.20 6.87 6.59
C VAL A 522 18.20 6.21 5.66
N ASN A 523 19.49 6.20 6.00
CA ASN A 523 20.54 5.58 5.18
C ASN A 523 20.84 4.13 5.59
N SER A 524 19.98 3.50 6.39
CA SER A 524 20.17 2.11 6.76
C SER A 524 20.18 1.22 5.50
N PRO A 525 21.16 0.30 5.33
CA PRO A 525 21.20 -0.61 4.19
C PRO A 525 20.10 -1.68 4.26
N LYS A 526 19.42 -1.80 5.40
CA LYS A 526 18.28 -2.70 5.61
C LYS A 526 17.09 -1.90 6.14
N THR A 527 15.90 -2.31 5.75
CA THR A 527 14.66 -1.84 6.39
C THR A 527 14.73 -2.07 7.90
N LEU A 528 14.50 -1.02 8.68
CA LEU A 528 14.38 -1.11 10.13
C LEU A 528 12.91 -1.39 10.47
N SER A 529 12.65 -2.59 10.96
CA SER A 529 11.32 -3.07 11.29
C SER A 529 11.30 -3.68 12.68
N ASN A 530 10.14 -3.69 13.35
CA ASN A 530 10.02 -4.13 14.74
C ASN A 530 10.93 -3.31 15.68
N VAL A 531 10.93 -1.99 15.50
CA VAL A 531 11.74 -1.03 16.28
C VAL A 531 10.89 0.12 16.83
N ASP A 532 11.39 0.75 17.89
CA ASP A 532 10.86 1.98 18.49
C ASP A 532 11.75 3.17 18.11
N PHE A 533 11.29 4.02 17.20
CA PHE A 533 12.05 5.18 16.76
C PHE A 533 11.96 6.32 17.76
N TRP A 534 13.10 6.88 18.18
CA TRP A 534 13.13 8.00 19.12
C TRP A 534 13.80 9.22 18.50
N GLY A 535 13.06 10.31 18.33
CA GLY A 535 13.63 11.51 17.70
C GLY A 535 12.59 12.60 17.46
N TYR A 536 13.02 13.63 16.76
CA TYR A 536 12.16 14.70 16.25
C TYR A 536 11.89 14.55 14.75
N PHE A 537 12.83 13.96 14.01
CA PHE A 537 12.75 13.77 12.57
C PHE A 537 12.46 15.09 11.86
N GLN A 538 13.21 16.13 12.21
CA GLN A 538 13.08 17.48 11.64
C GLN A 538 14.12 17.69 10.54
N TYR A 539 14.16 16.75 9.60
CA TYR A 539 15.08 16.79 8.46
C TYR A 539 14.86 18.01 7.58
N HIS A 540 15.85 18.32 6.73
CA HIS A 540 15.65 19.23 5.61
C HIS A 540 14.40 18.80 4.81
N THR A 541 13.47 19.72 4.55
CA THR A 541 12.12 19.34 4.10
C THR A 541 12.05 18.78 2.69
N ALA A 542 13.13 18.91 1.91
CA ALA A 542 13.32 18.18 0.65
C ALA A 542 13.18 16.66 0.82
N TYR A 543 13.45 16.10 2.01
CA TYR A 543 13.19 14.70 2.32
C TYR A 543 11.69 14.35 2.26
N TYR A 544 10.84 15.25 2.75
CA TYR A 544 9.38 15.08 2.77
C TYR A 544 8.72 15.51 1.46
N ALA A 545 9.39 16.31 0.63
CA ALA A 545 8.83 16.88 -0.61
C ALA A 545 8.30 15.82 -1.59
N LYS A 546 8.98 14.67 -1.71
CA LYS A 546 8.51 13.53 -2.51
C LYS A 546 7.17 12.93 -2.02
N HIS A 547 6.76 13.26 -0.80
CA HIS A 547 5.52 12.81 -0.15
C HIS A 547 4.60 13.98 0.21
N GLN A 548 4.73 15.12 -0.47
CA GLN A 548 4.01 16.36 -0.14
C GLN A 548 2.48 16.17 -0.06
N GLU A 549 1.90 15.47 -1.03
CA GLU A 549 0.46 15.20 -1.05
C GLU A 549 0.03 14.29 0.10
N TYR A 550 0.82 13.25 0.37
CA TYR A 550 0.56 12.32 1.48
C TYR A 550 0.70 13.01 2.83
N TRP A 551 1.73 13.83 3.02
CA TRP A 551 1.88 14.64 4.23
C TRP A 551 0.66 15.54 4.45
N ARG A 552 0.18 16.22 3.40
CA ARG A 552 -1.01 17.07 3.49
C ARG A 552 -2.26 16.27 3.80
N SER A 553 -2.43 15.07 3.23
CA SER A 553 -3.59 14.23 3.50
C SER A 553 -3.63 13.69 4.94
N LEU A 554 -2.48 13.51 5.59
CA LEU A 554 -2.42 13.09 6.99
C LEU A 554 -2.95 14.14 7.98
N PHE A 555 -2.78 15.43 7.67
CA PHE A 555 -3.06 16.51 8.63
C PHE A 555 -4.27 17.35 8.24
N GLN A 556 -5.33 16.68 7.79
CA GLN A 556 -6.66 17.28 7.58
C GLN A 556 -7.49 17.18 8.85
N PRO A 557 -8.08 18.27 9.35
CA PRO A 557 -8.90 18.21 10.55
C PRO A 557 -10.14 17.33 10.37
N VAL A 558 -10.59 16.70 11.45
CA VAL A 558 -11.88 16.02 11.48
C VAL A 558 -13.02 16.99 11.20
N GLU A 559 -14.13 16.48 10.67
CA GLU A 559 -15.26 17.28 10.19
C GLU A 559 -15.77 18.32 11.21
N GLU A 560 -15.83 17.97 12.48
CA GLU A 560 -16.25 18.89 13.55
C GLU A 560 -15.32 20.11 13.67
N ILE A 561 -14.01 19.89 13.68
CA ILE A 561 -13.01 20.96 13.80
C ILE A 561 -12.96 21.75 12.50
N GLN A 562 -13.01 21.06 11.35
CA GLN A 562 -13.04 21.69 10.04
C GLN A 562 -14.23 22.64 9.91
N GLY A 563 -15.42 22.23 10.35
CA GLY A 563 -16.63 23.07 10.30
C GLY A 563 -16.48 24.35 11.13
N LYS A 564 -15.97 24.23 12.37
CA LYS A 564 -15.71 25.41 13.23
C LYS A 564 -14.68 26.35 12.61
N MET A 565 -13.59 25.79 12.10
CA MET A 565 -12.52 26.58 11.49
C MET A 565 -12.95 27.22 10.18
N GLN A 566 -13.78 26.56 9.38
CA GLN A 566 -14.29 27.11 8.13
C GLN A 566 -15.18 28.33 8.38
N VAL A 567 -16.08 28.28 9.37
CA VAL A 567 -16.90 29.44 9.76
C VAL A 567 -16.00 30.62 10.17
N ALA A 568 -14.97 30.37 10.96
CA ALA A 568 -14.01 31.41 11.36
C ALA A 568 -13.21 31.96 10.17
N TRP A 569 -12.80 31.09 9.25
CA TRP A 569 -12.07 31.44 8.03
C TRP A 569 -12.92 32.29 7.08
N GLU A 570 -14.17 31.92 6.86
CA GLU A 570 -15.13 32.71 6.07
C GLU A 570 -15.39 34.08 6.71
N GLY A 571 -15.53 34.13 8.04
CA GLY A 571 -15.63 35.39 8.77
C GLY A 571 -14.38 36.27 8.64
N LEU A 572 -13.18 35.67 8.57
CA LEU A 572 -11.94 36.38 8.33
C LEU A 572 -11.88 36.92 6.89
N ARG A 573 -12.19 36.08 5.88
CA ARG A 573 -12.24 36.49 4.45
C ARG A 573 -13.31 37.52 4.14
N ALA A 574 -14.41 37.55 4.90
CA ALA A 574 -15.45 38.58 4.76
C ALA A 574 -14.98 39.98 5.17
N LYS A 575 -13.90 40.08 5.96
CA LYS A 575 -13.30 41.36 6.37
C LYS A 575 -12.28 41.89 5.36
N GLY A 576 -11.87 41.10 4.36
CA GLY A 576 -10.76 41.45 3.46
C GLY A 576 -10.29 40.33 2.55
N ASN A 577 -9.80 40.72 1.37
CA ASN A 577 -9.46 39.82 0.26
C ASN A 577 -8.09 39.16 0.42
N THR A 578 -7.14 39.78 1.13
CA THR A 578 -5.78 39.24 1.30
C THR A 578 -5.45 39.05 2.78
N ILE A 579 -5.16 37.82 3.21
CA ILE A 579 -4.78 37.49 4.59
C ILE A 579 -3.27 37.35 4.67
N VAL A 580 -2.64 38.25 5.43
CA VAL A 580 -1.22 38.21 5.79
C VAL A 580 -1.10 37.70 7.22
N ALA A 581 -0.51 36.53 7.42
CA ALA A 581 -0.32 35.94 8.73
C ALA A 581 1.13 36.05 9.21
N ILE A 582 1.30 36.48 10.46
CA ILE A 582 2.58 36.54 11.15
C ILE A 582 2.54 35.61 12.34
N HIS A 583 3.57 34.77 12.49
CA HIS A 583 3.79 33.98 13.70
C HIS A 583 5.00 34.50 14.47
N LEU A 584 4.82 34.73 15.77
CA LEU A 584 5.87 35.17 16.70
C LEU A 584 5.92 34.23 17.91
N ARG A 585 6.96 33.39 17.97
CA ARG A 585 7.24 32.53 19.13
C ARG A 585 8.08 33.28 20.16
N LEU A 586 7.52 33.49 21.35
CA LEU A 586 8.20 34.12 22.48
C LEU A 586 8.42 33.13 23.63
N GLY A 587 7.36 32.53 24.16
CA GLY A 587 7.29 31.72 25.39
C GLY A 587 8.62 31.22 25.97
N ASP A 588 8.94 29.95 25.73
CA ASP A 588 10.17 29.30 26.23
C ASP A 588 11.45 29.90 25.63
N TYR A 589 11.37 30.44 24.41
CA TYR A 589 12.50 31.09 23.74
C TYR A 589 12.99 32.31 24.52
N PHE A 590 12.09 33.06 25.14
CA PHE A 590 12.41 34.28 25.88
C PHE A 590 13.31 34.02 27.08
N TYR A 591 13.18 32.84 27.70
CA TYR A 591 13.91 32.46 28.91
C TYR A 591 15.08 31.52 28.64
N ILE A 592 14.98 30.65 27.63
CA ILE A 592 15.93 29.56 27.39
C ILE A 592 16.86 29.87 26.21
N SER A 593 16.41 30.64 25.22
CA SER A 593 17.17 30.90 23.99
C SER A 593 16.82 32.25 23.36
N PRO A 594 16.98 33.38 24.09
CA PRO A 594 16.51 34.69 23.63
C PRO A 594 17.19 35.15 22.34
N HIS A 595 18.38 34.64 22.03
CA HIS A 595 19.10 34.90 20.78
C HIS A 595 18.41 34.32 19.54
N TRP A 596 17.38 33.48 19.71
CA TRP A 596 16.59 32.88 18.64
C TRP A 596 15.32 33.67 18.32
N ILE A 597 15.03 34.72 19.11
CA ILE A 597 13.91 35.62 18.86
C ILE A 597 14.39 36.72 17.92
N ALA A 598 13.77 36.78 16.74
CA ALA A 598 14.04 37.86 15.79
C ALA A 598 13.39 39.18 16.26
N PRO A 599 14.06 40.33 16.10
CA PRO A 599 13.48 41.64 16.37
C PRO A 599 12.16 41.85 15.62
N TRP A 600 11.16 42.38 16.30
CA TRP A 600 9.82 42.58 15.74
C TRP A 600 9.83 43.61 14.61
N GLU A 601 10.80 44.52 14.64
CA GLU A 601 11.07 45.51 13.61
C GLU A 601 11.26 44.87 12.24
N TRP A 602 11.85 43.67 12.15
CA TRP A 602 12.05 42.97 10.88
C TRP A 602 10.72 42.59 10.22
N TYR A 603 9.74 42.19 11.02
CA TYR A 603 8.39 41.87 10.55
C TYR A 603 7.63 43.14 10.17
N GLY A 604 7.78 44.22 10.96
CA GLY A 604 7.20 45.52 10.64
C GLY A 604 7.76 46.13 9.35
N GLU A 605 9.07 46.04 9.12
CA GLU A 605 9.73 46.45 7.88
C GLU A 605 9.29 45.61 6.68
N TRP A 606 9.20 44.30 6.85
CA TRP A 606 8.69 43.40 5.83
C TRP A 606 7.27 43.78 5.42
N LEU A 607 6.34 43.94 6.38
CA LEU A 607 4.97 44.38 6.12
C LEU A 607 4.94 45.71 5.34
N ARG A 608 5.66 46.74 5.83
CA ARG A 608 5.72 48.06 5.17
C ARG A 608 6.19 47.99 3.72
N GLY A 609 7.00 47.00 3.38
CA GLY A 609 7.57 46.84 2.04
C GLY A 609 6.54 46.52 0.95
N PHE A 610 5.38 45.96 1.30
CA PHE A 610 4.37 45.55 0.31
C PHE A 610 2.90 45.71 0.75
N TRP A 611 2.62 46.12 1.98
CA TRP A 611 1.25 46.26 2.52
C TRP A 611 0.32 47.07 1.61
N GLU A 612 0.76 48.25 1.18
CA GLU A 612 0.01 49.16 0.30
C GLU A 612 -0.21 48.61 -1.13
N THR A 613 0.43 47.50 -1.48
CA THR A 613 0.26 46.84 -2.78
C THR A 613 -0.78 45.74 -2.77
N LEU A 614 -1.26 45.35 -1.58
CA LEU A 614 -2.22 44.27 -1.41
C LEU A 614 -3.66 44.77 -1.57
N GLU A 615 -4.52 43.92 -2.11
CA GLU A 615 -5.95 44.20 -2.21
C GLU A 615 -6.64 43.84 -0.89
N ASP A 616 -7.18 44.86 -0.21
CA ASP A 616 -7.93 44.76 1.04
C ASP A 616 -7.27 43.83 2.08
N PRO A 617 -6.05 44.16 2.55
CA PRO A 617 -5.26 43.27 3.39
C PRO A 617 -5.72 43.25 4.84
N ILE A 618 -5.73 42.06 5.43
CA ILE A 618 -5.90 41.82 6.86
C ILE A 618 -4.60 41.26 7.43
N LEU A 619 -4.21 41.77 8.60
CA LEU A 619 -3.11 41.21 9.36
C LEU A 619 -3.65 40.23 10.40
N TYR A 620 -3.20 38.99 10.35
CA TYR A 620 -3.40 38.01 11.41
C TYR A 620 -2.10 37.82 12.19
N VAL A 621 -2.16 37.87 13.53
CA VAL A 621 -0.99 37.67 14.40
C VAL A 621 -1.22 36.46 15.29
N ALA A 622 -0.42 35.41 15.05
CA ALA A 622 -0.31 34.21 15.88
C ALA A 622 0.88 34.36 16.84
N SER A 623 0.66 34.19 18.14
CA SER A 623 1.74 34.22 19.13
C SER A 623 1.33 33.49 20.40
N ASP A 624 2.31 32.90 21.08
CA ASP A 624 2.12 32.37 22.43
C ASP A 624 2.13 33.46 23.52
N ASP A 625 2.37 34.73 23.16
CA ASP A 625 2.26 35.90 24.03
C ASP A 625 1.79 37.12 23.23
N VAL A 626 0.51 37.07 22.86
CA VAL A 626 -0.17 38.07 22.01
C VAL A 626 -0.09 39.49 22.60
N GLU A 627 -0.25 39.64 23.91
CA GLU A 627 -0.25 40.95 24.58
C GLU A 627 1.07 41.72 24.38
N LYS A 628 2.21 41.01 24.35
CA LYS A 628 3.52 41.64 24.14
C LYS A 628 3.76 42.11 22.71
N VAL A 629 3.16 41.46 21.72
CA VAL A 629 3.47 41.72 20.30
C VAL A 629 2.43 42.62 19.61
N LEU A 630 1.19 42.64 20.08
CA LEU A 630 0.10 43.40 19.42
C LEU A 630 0.42 44.89 19.25
N GLY A 631 1.05 45.52 20.26
CA GLY A 631 1.39 46.93 20.23
C GLY A 631 2.27 47.32 19.04
N CYS A 632 3.11 46.41 18.56
CA CYS A 632 4.04 46.64 17.45
C CYS A 632 3.34 46.67 16.09
N PHE A 633 2.17 46.05 16.01
CA PHE A 633 1.39 45.94 14.77
C PHE A 633 0.07 46.72 14.83
N ALA A 634 -0.16 47.52 15.88
CA ALA A 634 -1.44 48.21 16.12
C ALA A 634 -1.93 49.05 14.93
N GLN A 635 -1.02 49.62 14.14
CA GLN A 635 -1.35 50.39 12.93
C GLN A 635 -2.06 49.58 11.83
N TYR A 636 -1.96 48.25 11.87
CA TYR A 636 -2.57 47.32 10.91
C TYR A 636 -3.84 46.64 11.46
N GLN A 637 -4.31 47.02 12.66
CA GLN A 637 -5.50 46.45 13.30
C GLN A 637 -5.53 44.91 13.29
N PRO A 638 -4.49 44.25 13.88
CA PRO A 638 -4.30 42.82 13.76
C PRO A 638 -5.47 42.03 14.38
N ILE A 639 -5.81 40.93 13.73
CA ILE A 639 -6.74 39.90 14.21
C ILE A 639 -5.93 38.76 14.83
N THR A 640 -6.46 38.15 15.89
CA THR A 640 -5.84 37.05 16.65
C THR A 640 -6.79 35.87 16.77
N ALA A 641 -6.32 34.75 17.33
CA ALA A 641 -7.18 33.58 17.58
C ALA A 641 -8.41 33.91 18.46
N GLN A 642 -8.28 34.84 19.40
CA GLN A 642 -9.40 35.26 20.27
C GLN A 642 -10.53 35.92 19.47
N ASP A 643 -10.19 36.66 18.42
CA ASP A 643 -11.14 37.35 17.54
C ASP A 643 -11.88 36.40 16.59
N LEU A 644 -11.39 35.16 16.43
CA LEU A 644 -12.04 34.14 15.62
C LEU A 644 -13.26 33.51 16.32
N GLY A 645 -13.34 33.62 17.65
CA GLY A 645 -14.45 33.05 18.44
C GLY A 645 -14.53 31.52 18.38
N VAL A 646 -13.40 30.84 18.11
CA VAL A 646 -13.33 29.38 18.04
C VAL A 646 -12.84 28.81 19.36
N GLU A 647 -13.68 28.01 20.02
CA GLU A 647 -13.32 27.30 21.24
C GLU A 647 -12.91 25.85 20.95
N LEU A 648 -11.64 25.55 21.21
CA LEU A 648 -11.06 24.20 21.15
C LEU A 648 -10.25 23.93 22.43
N PRO A 649 -10.89 23.60 23.57
CA PRO A 649 -10.22 23.53 24.87
C PRO A 649 -9.02 22.58 24.94
N GLU A 650 -9.02 21.53 24.12
CA GLU A 650 -7.93 20.55 24.06
C GLU A 650 -6.85 20.88 23.03
N ALA A 651 -7.06 21.94 22.24
CA ALA A 651 -6.21 22.35 21.12
C ALA A 651 -6.29 23.88 20.88
N GLU A 652 -6.14 24.69 21.94
CA GLU A 652 -6.30 26.16 21.88
C GLU A 652 -5.34 26.84 20.88
N PHE A 653 -4.21 26.20 20.57
CA PHE A 653 -3.24 26.66 19.57
C PHE A 653 -3.69 26.42 18.12
N TYR A 654 -4.69 25.55 17.89
CA TYR A 654 -5.04 25.09 16.55
C TYR A 654 -5.61 26.18 15.63
N PRO A 655 -6.42 27.15 16.10
CA PRO A 655 -6.87 28.26 15.25
C PRO A 655 -5.71 29.05 14.63
N ASP A 656 -4.66 29.34 15.40
CA ASP A 656 -3.45 29.97 14.88
C ASP A 656 -2.76 29.11 13.83
N PHE A 657 -2.61 27.81 14.11
CA PHE A 657 -2.01 26.86 13.16
C PHE A 657 -2.79 26.81 11.85
N TYR A 658 -4.12 26.79 11.93
CA TYR A 658 -5.03 26.73 10.79
C TYR A 658 -4.94 28.00 9.94
N VAL A 659 -4.95 29.19 10.54
CA VAL A 659 -4.83 30.43 9.76
C VAL A 659 -3.47 30.50 9.06
N LEU A 660 -2.38 30.12 9.74
CA LEU A 660 -1.05 30.05 9.12
C LEU A 660 -1.00 29.06 7.94
N SER A 661 -1.75 27.96 8.02
CA SER A 661 -1.82 26.96 6.95
C SER A 661 -2.74 27.33 5.78
N HIS A 662 -3.44 28.47 5.84
CA HIS A 662 -4.36 28.90 4.76
C HIS A 662 -4.11 30.33 4.26
N ALA A 663 -3.38 31.17 4.99
CA ALA A 663 -3.12 32.56 4.64
C ALA A 663 -2.39 32.71 3.30
N ASP A 664 -2.62 33.84 2.61
CA ASP A 664 -2.03 34.14 1.30
C ASP A 664 -0.54 34.48 1.40
N ALA A 665 -0.13 35.01 2.55
CA ALA A 665 1.22 35.47 2.85
C ALA A 665 1.56 35.10 4.29
N VAL A 666 2.71 34.46 4.52
CA VAL A 666 3.07 33.97 5.85
C VAL A 666 4.49 34.38 6.23
N ALA A 667 4.64 35.09 7.36
CA ALA A 667 5.92 35.29 8.01
C ALA A 667 6.03 34.45 9.29
N ILE A 668 7.04 33.59 9.37
CA ILE A 668 7.24 32.62 10.45
C ILE A 668 8.31 33.08 11.44
N SER A 669 8.48 32.41 12.59
CA SER A 669 9.49 32.75 13.61
C SER A 669 10.60 31.70 13.79
N ASN A 670 11.04 31.03 12.72
CA ASN A 670 11.95 29.87 12.79
C ASN A 670 11.52 28.78 13.79
N SER A 671 10.20 28.63 13.96
CA SER A 671 9.56 27.62 14.80
C SER A 671 8.97 26.50 13.95
N THR A 672 9.09 25.26 14.42
CA THR A 672 8.48 24.09 13.78
C THR A 672 6.97 24.23 13.63
N PHE A 673 6.30 24.98 14.52
CA PHE A 673 4.87 25.26 14.46
C PHE A 673 4.46 25.96 13.17
N SER A 674 4.98 27.17 12.97
CA SER A 674 4.73 27.95 11.77
C SER A 674 5.31 27.30 10.50
N PHE A 675 6.40 26.54 10.63
CA PHE A 675 7.01 25.85 9.49
C PHE A 675 6.12 24.70 8.99
N ALA A 676 5.63 23.85 9.89
CA ALA A 676 4.71 22.77 9.55
C ALA A 676 3.39 23.32 8.98
N ALA A 677 2.87 24.45 9.50
CA ALA A 677 1.72 25.13 8.93
C ALA A 677 1.99 25.57 7.47
N SER A 678 3.17 26.15 7.19
CA SER A 678 3.56 26.51 5.82
C SER A 678 3.65 25.31 4.87
N MET A 679 4.07 24.13 5.33
CA MET A 679 4.08 22.91 4.51
C MET A 679 2.65 22.47 4.12
N LEU A 680 1.68 22.64 5.02
CA LEU A 680 0.27 22.34 4.74
C LEU A 680 -0.40 23.38 3.85
N ASN A 681 0.16 24.59 3.77
CA ASN A 681 -0.42 25.68 3.01
C ASN A 681 -0.31 25.43 1.48
N GLN A 682 -1.47 25.38 0.83
CA GLN A 682 -1.63 25.18 -0.62
C GLN A 682 -1.94 26.48 -1.36
N GLN A 683 -2.35 27.53 -0.65
CA GLN A 683 -2.84 28.79 -1.21
C GLN A 683 -1.79 29.91 -1.10
N GLY A 684 -0.84 29.77 -0.18
CA GLY A 684 0.18 30.76 0.13
C GLY A 684 1.03 31.10 -1.10
N LYS A 685 1.11 32.40 -1.39
CA LYS A 685 1.86 32.95 -2.53
C LYS A 685 3.32 33.21 -2.16
N PHE A 686 3.61 33.50 -0.89
CA PHE A 686 4.96 33.74 -0.40
C PHE A 686 5.11 33.42 1.09
N PHE A 687 6.24 32.82 1.44
CA PHE A 687 6.61 32.43 2.80
C PHE A 687 7.92 33.10 3.18
N CYS A 688 7.97 33.72 4.35
CA CYS A 688 9.13 34.48 4.82
C CYS A 688 9.55 34.04 6.23
N ARG A 689 10.85 34.05 6.52
CA ARG A 689 11.42 33.66 7.81
C ARG A 689 12.58 34.57 8.23
N PRO A 690 12.87 34.73 9.53
CA PRO A 690 14.03 35.45 10.01
C PRO A 690 15.33 34.83 9.54
N HIS A 691 16.24 35.68 9.07
CA HIS A 691 17.60 35.31 8.73
C HIS A 691 18.57 36.25 9.45
N PHE A 692 19.10 35.76 10.58
CA PHE A 692 19.98 36.52 11.47
C PHE A 692 21.20 37.13 10.77
N PRO A 693 21.91 36.42 9.86
CA PRO A 693 23.05 37.02 9.17
C PRO A 693 22.69 38.25 8.33
N SER A 694 21.49 38.29 7.72
CA SER A 694 21.05 39.46 6.94
C SER A 694 20.18 40.44 7.72
N GLN A 695 19.91 40.16 8.99
CA GLN A 695 19.09 40.97 9.89
C GLN A 695 17.72 41.39 9.32
N LYS A 696 17.04 40.47 8.63
CA LYS A 696 15.72 40.71 8.02
C LYS A 696 14.97 39.41 7.78
N LEU A 697 13.72 39.52 7.35
CA LEU A 697 12.99 38.37 6.79
C LEU A 697 13.47 38.07 5.36
N ILE A 698 13.64 36.79 5.05
CA ILE A 698 13.95 36.28 3.70
C ILE A 698 12.87 35.31 3.26
N SER A 699 12.67 35.21 1.95
CA SER A 699 11.80 34.17 1.36
C SER A 699 12.38 32.78 1.62
N PHE A 700 11.53 31.79 1.84
CA PHE A 700 11.92 30.38 1.91
C PHE A 700 10.88 29.49 1.24
N ASP A 701 11.30 28.30 0.83
CA ASP A 701 10.42 27.24 0.32
C ASP A 701 10.11 26.26 1.46
N PRO A 702 8.83 26.09 1.87
CA PRO A 702 8.45 25.13 2.91
C PRO A 702 8.89 23.69 2.62
N TRP A 703 9.07 23.31 1.35
CA TRP A 703 9.45 21.97 0.92
C TRP A 703 10.93 21.83 0.56
N ASN A 704 11.71 22.91 0.70
CA ASN A 704 13.14 22.91 0.43
C ASN A 704 13.88 23.82 1.40
N SER A 705 13.71 23.58 2.71
CA SER A 705 14.40 24.35 3.76
C SER A 705 14.57 23.54 5.05
N LEU A 706 15.47 23.98 5.94
CA LEU A 706 15.58 23.42 7.29
C LEU A 706 14.43 23.94 8.17
N PRO A 707 13.62 23.06 8.82
CA PRO A 707 12.54 23.51 9.71
C PRO A 707 13.06 24.43 10.81
N LEU A 708 14.14 24.01 11.47
CA LEU A 708 14.87 24.80 12.44
C LEU A 708 16.13 25.38 11.78
N PHE A 709 16.21 26.70 11.73
CA PHE A 709 17.44 27.42 11.39
C PHE A 709 18.21 27.60 12.70
N ARG A 710 19.29 26.83 12.90
CA ARG A 710 20.19 26.98 14.05
C ARG A 710 21.19 28.10 13.84
#